data_AF-A0A7S2ZK00-F1
#
_entry.id   AF-A0A7S2ZK00-F1
#
_cell.length_a   1.000
_cell.length_b   1.000
_cell.length_c   1.000
_cell.angle_alpha   90.00
_cell.angle_beta   90.00
_cell.angle_gamma   90.00
#
_symmetry.space_group_name_H-M   'P 1'
#
loop_
_entity.id
_entity.type
_entity.pdbx_description
1 polymer ?
#
loop_
_entity_poly.entity_id
_entity_poly.type
_entity_poly.pdbx_seq_one_letter_code
_entity_poly.pdbx_strand_id
1 'polypeptide(L)'
;MSKLTPRGYTACVDAYLTPKITDYLTGFSQGFQNSLKDVSVEFMQSDGGLCSIDNFTGYRGLLSGPAGGVVGFSRTAYKEREDGKPPRSVIGFDMGGTSTDVSRYSGHLELVFESETSGVTIQAPQLDINTVAAGGGSRLFFCSGLFVVGPESVGAHPGPVCYRKGGELAVTDANLLLGRIVPSMFPKIFGPDANEPLDVEATKLAFDKLTKEVNAFEMLQQETRKGYIARHFTPEQVAIGFVQVANETMCRPIRSLTEAKGFDVRTHVLSCFGGAGGQHACSVARSLGIDTVLVHKYCGVLSAYGIGIADTVVEVQESRLVDYDNANALQDALESLERLEHQATKNLESQGVAYVSTRAEKFLNLRYDGTDYGLMVQEPDDGDFKGRFIDDYQREHGFTIPNRRVIIDQTRVRLIAVASTGSGSKLKQGGQHTPTEPVAISQTYFEDVGFTDVDIYNLPLSPGMIISRPSIVIDSTAGVTIVIEPSCTATVTEDLDLEIHVENRANASADKESEDFVDPVKLSLLGHRFMGIAEQMGRTLQRTAISTNIKERLDFSCALFDQTGGLVANAPHVPVHLGSMQDAVRYQIRKLKDSWLEGEVIMTNHPIAGGSHLPDVTIITPVYESGKPTFFVASRGHEADIGGLTPGSMPPFSVNLDEEG
;
A
#
# COMPACT_ATOMS: atom_id res chain seq x y z
N MET A 1 17.53 -16.58 13.33
CA MET A 1 18.24 -17.63 12.53
C MET A 1 18.36 -17.12 11.09
N SER A 2 19.54 -17.08 10.46
CA SER A 2 19.63 -16.56 9.09
C SER A 2 18.96 -17.53 8.10
N LYS A 3 17.87 -17.11 7.43
CA LYS A 3 17.14 -17.95 6.48
C LYS A 3 18.01 -18.23 5.25
N LEU A 4 18.53 -19.46 5.12
CA LEU A 4 19.44 -19.85 4.02
C LEU A 4 18.78 -19.74 2.65
N THR A 5 17.53 -20.17 2.51
CA THR A 5 16.83 -20.20 1.21
C THR A 5 16.56 -18.79 0.66
N PRO A 6 15.94 -17.85 1.41
CA PRO A 6 15.78 -16.46 0.96
C PRO A 6 17.10 -15.73 0.68
N ARG A 7 18.17 -16.01 1.44
CA ARG A 7 19.51 -15.50 1.13
C ARG A 7 20.05 -16.04 -0.21
N GLY A 8 19.81 -17.33 -0.48
CA GLY A 8 20.12 -17.94 -1.78
C GLY A 8 19.39 -17.26 -2.92
N TYR A 9 18.09 -16.99 -2.77
CA TYR A 9 17.31 -16.26 -3.77
C TYR A 9 17.86 -14.85 -4.03
N THR A 10 18.21 -14.11 -2.97
CA THR A 10 18.80 -12.78 -3.09
C THR A 10 20.13 -12.80 -3.85
N ALA A 11 21.00 -13.78 -3.55
CA ALA A 11 22.25 -13.97 -4.27
C ALA A 11 22.03 -14.31 -5.75
N CYS A 12 21.01 -15.13 -6.07
CA CYS A 12 20.64 -15.43 -7.45
C CYS A 12 20.12 -14.20 -8.19
N VAL A 13 19.28 -13.38 -7.55
CA VAL A 13 18.76 -12.12 -8.12
C VAL A 13 19.91 -11.17 -8.42
N ASP A 14 20.84 -10.99 -7.49
CA ASP A 14 21.99 -10.11 -7.71
C ASP A 14 22.90 -10.60 -8.83
N ALA A 15 23.22 -11.90 -8.85
CA ALA A 15 24.03 -12.50 -9.92
C ALA A 15 23.36 -12.40 -11.30
N TYR A 16 22.02 -12.41 -11.35
CA TYR A 16 21.25 -12.29 -12.58
C TYR A 16 21.20 -10.83 -13.09
N LEU A 17 20.97 -9.87 -12.19
CA LEU A 17 20.74 -8.47 -12.56
C LEU A 17 22.02 -7.64 -12.67
N THR A 18 23.01 -7.85 -11.81
CA THR A 18 24.23 -7.03 -11.76
C THR A 18 24.94 -6.92 -13.10
N PRO A 19 25.15 -8.00 -13.89
CA PRO A 19 25.79 -7.87 -15.20
C PRO A 19 25.03 -6.94 -16.16
N LYS A 20 23.69 -6.98 -16.15
CA LYS A 20 22.85 -6.10 -17.00
C LYS A 20 22.93 -4.65 -16.57
N ILE A 21 22.99 -4.40 -15.26
CA ILE A 21 23.19 -3.06 -14.71
C ILE A 21 24.58 -2.55 -15.09
N THR A 22 25.63 -3.36 -14.95
CA THR A 22 27.00 -2.97 -15.33
C THR A 22 27.10 -2.62 -16.81
N ASP A 23 26.48 -3.40 -17.71
CA ASP A 23 26.42 -3.10 -19.14
C ASP A 23 25.74 -1.74 -19.39
N TYR A 24 24.59 -1.51 -18.74
CA TYR A 24 23.84 -0.24 -18.83
C TYR A 24 24.67 0.95 -18.33
N LEU A 25 25.27 0.84 -17.14
CA LEU A 25 26.08 1.89 -16.53
C LEU A 25 27.34 2.21 -17.34
N THR A 26 27.95 1.19 -17.95
CA THR A 26 29.11 1.35 -18.82
C THR A 26 28.70 2.10 -20.09
N GLY A 27 27.59 1.70 -20.73
CA GLY A 27 27.06 2.39 -21.90
C GLY A 27 26.63 3.83 -21.62
N PHE A 28 25.96 4.05 -20.48
CA PHE A 28 25.56 5.37 -20.00
C PHE A 28 26.79 6.27 -19.80
N SER A 29 27.80 5.80 -19.05
CA SER A 29 29.02 6.57 -18.78
C SER A 29 29.79 6.91 -20.06
N GLN A 30 29.85 6.00 -21.04
CA GLN A 30 30.51 6.27 -22.34
C GLN A 30 29.86 7.41 -23.13
N GLY A 31 28.59 7.73 -22.88
CA GLY A 31 27.88 8.85 -23.51
C GLY A 31 28.36 10.23 -23.06
N PHE A 32 29.17 10.32 -22.00
CA PHE A 32 29.62 11.59 -21.40
C PHE A 32 31.14 11.79 -21.53
N GLN A 33 31.57 13.05 -21.43
CA GLN A 33 32.99 13.41 -21.42
C GLN A 33 33.74 12.68 -20.31
N ASN A 34 34.95 12.19 -20.63
CA ASN A 34 35.83 11.44 -19.73
C ASN A 34 35.18 10.24 -19.03
N SER A 35 34.07 9.72 -19.56
CA SER A 35 33.29 8.65 -18.94
C SER A 35 32.89 8.94 -17.49
N LEU A 36 32.54 10.20 -17.19
CA LEU A 36 32.13 10.66 -15.86
C LEU A 36 33.22 10.55 -14.76
N LYS A 37 34.48 10.28 -15.11
CA LYS A 37 35.56 10.12 -14.11
C LYS A 37 35.83 11.34 -13.24
N ASP A 38 35.49 12.54 -13.73
CA ASP A 38 35.71 13.81 -13.02
C ASP A 38 34.45 14.29 -12.28
N VAL A 39 33.36 13.52 -12.29
CA VAL A 39 32.07 13.89 -11.70
C VAL A 39 31.62 12.80 -10.75
N SER A 40 31.16 13.19 -9.55
CA SER A 40 30.52 12.23 -8.65
C SER A 40 29.13 11.90 -9.19
N VAL A 41 28.90 10.62 -9.49
CA VAL A 41 27.62 10.10 -9.97
C VAL A 41 27.13 9.07 -8.97
N GLU A 42 25.95 9.35 -8.43
CA GLU A 42 25.30 8.52 -7.43
C GLU A 42 23.98 7.96 -7.96
N PHE A 43 23.61 6.78 -7.47
CA PHE A 43 22.40 6.06 -7.83
C PHE A 43 21.57 5.81 -6.58
N MET A 44 20.25 5.96 -6.74
CA MET A 44 19.27 5.63 -5.70
C MET A 44 19.20 4.12 -5.48
N GLN A 45 19.29 3.70 -4.23
CA GLN A 45 19.10 2.32 -3.80
C GLN A 45 17.67 2.09 -3.27
N SER A 46 17.27 0.83 -3.13
CA SER A 46 15.97 0.42 -2.59
C SER A 46 15.69 0.94 -1.17
N ASP A 47 16.72 1.27 -0.39
CA ASP A 47 16.63 1.74 0.99
C ASP A 47 16.46 3.28 1.11
N GLY A 48 16.34 3.97 -0.04
CA GLY A 48 16.22 5.43 -0.12
C GLY A 48 17.55 6.19 -0.01
N GLY A 49 18.68 5.47 0.05
CA GLY A 49 20.01 6.06 0.11
C GLY A 49 20.69 6.11 -1.26
N LEU A 50 21.57 7.08 -1.44
CA LEU A 50 22.45 7.15 -2.60
C LEU A 50 23.71 6.29 -2.39
N CYS A 51 24.20 5.67 -3.46
CA CYS A 51 25.53 5.07 -3.53
C CYS A 51 26.27 5.45 -4.81
N SER A 52 27.60 5.37 -4.80
CA SER A 52 28.40 5.56 -6.01
C SER A 52 28.09 4.52 -7.09
N ILE A 53 28.38 4.87 -8.35
CA ILE A 53 28.23 4.00 -9.52
C ILE A 53 28.91 2.63 -9.36
N ASP A 54 30.07 2.59 -8.69
CA ASP A 54 30.85 1.36 -8.49
C ASP A 54 30.25 0.41 -7.45
N ASN A 55 29.37 0.92 -6.58
CA ASN A 55 28.75 0.18 -5.48
C ASN A 55 27.29 -0.20 -5.75
N PHE A 56 26.75 0.15 -6.92
CA PHE A 56 25.37 -0.12 -7.29
C PHE A 56 25.22 -1.54 -7.86
N THR A 57 24.46 -2.40 -7.17
CA THR A 57 24.26 -3.81 -7.55
C THR A 57 22.80 -4.14 -7.83
N GLY A 58 22.58 -5.30 -8.46
CA GLY A 58 21.28 -5.83 -8.88
C GLY A 58 20.18 -5.75 -7.83
N TYR A 59 20.38 -6.39 -6.68
CA TYR A 59 19.32 -6.46 -5.65
C TYR A 59 19.02 -5.09 -5.00
N ARG A 60 20.02 -4.18 -4.98
CA ARG A 60 19.91 -2.83 -4.40
C ARG A 60 19.22 -1.84 -5.34
N GLY A 61 19.11 -2.17 -6.62
CA GLY A 61 18.44 -1.33 -7.62
C GLY A 61 16.94 -1.58 -7.73
N LEU A 62 16.40 -2.60 -7.07
CA LEU A 62 14.97 -2.93 -7.14
C LEU A 62 14.13 -1.83 -6.49
N LEU A 63 13.08 -1.36 -7.17
CA LEU A 63 12.21 -0.27 -6.68
C LEU A 63 12.95 1.05 -6.34
N SER A 64 14.12 1.31 -6.94
CA SER A 64 14.87 2.55 -6.71
C SER A 64 14.14 3.81 -7.18
N GLY A 65 13.30 3.71 -8.22
CA GLY A 65 12.46 4.83 -8.68
C GLY A 65 11.45 5.28 -7.61
N PRO A 66 10.54 4.39 -7.16
CA PRO A 66 9.62 4.66 -6.05
C PRO A 66 10.32 5.11 -4.76
N ALA A 67 11.51 4.56 -4.45
CA ALA A 67 12.32 4.99 -3.31
C ALA A 67 12.64 6.50 -3.34
N GLY A 68 12.95 7.04 -4.53
CA GLY A 68 13.10 8.48 -4.73
C GLY A 68 11.84 9.27 -4.38
N GLY A 69 10.66 8.75 -4.75
CA GLY A 69 9.37 9.32 -4.36
C GLY A 69 9.20 9.38 -2.84
N VAL A 70 9.60 8.31 -2.13
CA VAL A 70 9.56 8.26 -0.67
C VAL A 70 10.43 9.32 -0.01
N VAL A 71 11.66 9.49 -0.49
CA VAL A 71 12.54 10.58 -0.03
C VAL A 71 11.91 11.93 -0.35
N GLY A 72 11.37 12.11 -1.55
CA GLY A 72 10.73 13.34 -1.99
C GLY A 72 9.59 13.76 -1.07
N PHE A 73 8.59 12.91 -0.82
CA PHE A 73 7.47 13.28 0.04
C PHE A 73 7.85 13.35 1.51
N SER A 74 8.75 12.49 2.01
CA SER A 74 9.15 12.55 3.43
C SER A 74 9.83 13.87 3.77
N ARG A 75 10.63 14.43 2.86
CA ARG A 75 11.31 15.72 3.05
C ARG A 75 10.42 16.94 2.79
N THR A 76 9.40 16.81 1.95
CA THR A 76 8.56 17.95 1.52
C THR A 76 7.23 18.04 2.25
N ALA A 77 6.66 16.92 2.71
CA ALA A 77 5.33 16.88 3.31
C ALA A 77 5.34 16.72 4.84
N TYR A 78 6.44 16.23 5.43
CA TYR A 78 6.59 16.11 6.88
C TYR A 78 7.06 17.43 7.49
N LYS A 79 6.16 18.40 7.56
CA LYS A 79 6.45 19.76 8.04
C LYS A 79 6.10 19.95 9.52
N GLU A 80 6.89 20.78 10.19
CA GLU A 80 6.54 21.29 11.53
C GLU A 80 5.22 22.05 11.47
N ARG A 81 4.44 21.93 12.54
CA ARG A 81 3.13 22.58 12.62
C ARG A 81 3.25 23.91 13.34
N GLU A 82 2.52 24.91 12.85
CA GLU A 82 2.45 26.23 13.48
C GLU A 82 1.88 26.19 14.91
N ASP A 83 1.07 25.18 15.23
CA ASP A 83 0.49 24.98 16.56
C ASP A 83 1.45 24.34 17.57
N GLY A 84 2.72 24.14 17.19
CA GLY A 84 3.77 23.57 18.05
C GLY A 84 3.60 22.07 18.34
N LYS A 85 2.61 21.39 17.73
CA LYS A 85 2.44 19.94 17.84
C LYS A 85 3.45 19.22 16.93
N PRO A 86 3.77 17.95 17.23
CA PRO A 86 4.62 17.16 16.34
C PRO A 86 4.02 17.09 14.93
N PRO A 87 4.87 17.02 13.89
CA PRO A 87 4.41 16.82 12.51
C PRO A 87 3.47 15.62 12.41
N ARG A 88 2.48 15.72 11.53
CA ARG A 88 1.61 14.58 11.22
C ARG A 88 2.40 13.57 10.40
N SER A 89 2.18 12.28 10.68
CA SER A 89 2.70 11.22 9.82
C SER A 89 2.15 11.39 8.40
N VAL A 90 2.94 11.03 7.38
CA VAL A 90 2.58 11.23 5.98
C VAL A 90 2.48 9.89 5.29
N ILE A 91 1.47 9.75 4.43
CA ILE A 91 1.32 8.63 3.49
C ILE A 91 1.64 9.17 2.11
N GLY A 92 2.68 8.62 1.47
CA GLY A 92 2.96 8.89 0.07
C GLY A 92 2.00 8.12 -0.83
N PHE A 93 1.49 8.81 -1.85
CA PHE A 93 0.59 8.26 -2.86
C PHE A 93 1.10 8.67 -4.25
N ASP A 94 1.90 7.79 -4.85
CA ASP A 94 2.45 7.94 -6.20
C ASP A 94 1.61 7.12 -7.18
N MET A 95 0.77 7.77 -7.97
CA MET A 95 -0.02 7.08 -8.99
C MET A 95 0.47 7.44 -10.39
N GLY A 96 0.98 6.43 -11.08
CA GLY A 96 1.43 6.52 -12.46
C GLY A 96 0.44 5.94 -13.47
N GLY A 97 0.94 5.61 -14.65
CA GLY A 97 0.16 5.02 -15.74
C GLY A 97 -0.13 3.53 -15.57
N THR A 98 0.56 2.80 -14.70
CA THR A 98 0.43 1.32 -14.60
C THR A 98 0.09 0.87 -13.18
N SER A 99 0.66 1.53 -12.19
CA SER A 99 0.58 1.14 -10.79
C SER A 99 0.47 2.38 -9.90
N THR A 100 0.13 2.12 -8.65
CA THR A 100 0.24 3.08 -7.55
C THR A 100 1.20 2.53 -6.51
N ASP A 101 2.16 3.33 -6.10
CA ASP A 101 3.10 3.04 -5.03
C ASP A 101 2.73 3.85 -3.79
N VAL A 102 2.58 3.17 -2.65
CA VAL A 102 2.28 3.82 -1.37
C VAL A 102 3.32 3.45 -0.31
N SER A 103 3.63 4.40 0.55
CA SER A 103 4.51 4.19 1.71
C SER A 103 4.17 5.17 2.83
N ARG A 104 4.68 4.89 4.03
CA ARG A 104 4.43 5.69 5.24
C ARG A 104 5.72 6.32 5.76
N TYR A 105 5.62 7.54 6.25
CA TYR A 105 6.71 8.25 6.92
C TYR A 105 6.25 8.91 8.21
N SER A 106 7.00 8.72 9.30
CA SER A 106 6.68 9.27 10.62
C SER A 106 7.91 9.82 11.35
N GLY A 107 8.80 10.47 10.60
CA GLY A 107 10.07 11.04 11.10
C GLY A 107 11.30 10.19 10.80
N HIS A 108 11.12 8.91 10.46
CA HIS A 108 12.15 8.03 9.93
C HIS A 108 11.60 7.23 8.75
N LEU A 109 12.51 6.79 7.88
CA LEU A 109 12.17 5.94 6.74
C LEU A 109 11.87 4.52 7.24
N GLU A 110 10.68 4.01 6.94
CA GLU A 110 10.31 2.63 7.27
C GLU A 110 10.94 1.66 6.28
N LEU A 111 11.61 0.63 6.82
CA LEU A 111 12.32 -0.37 6.04
C LEU A 111 11.76 -1.76 6.30
N VAL A 112 11.66 -2.55 5.24
CA VAL A 112 11.43 -3.99 5.24
C VAL A 112 12.71 -4.70 4.80
N PHE A 113 12.91 -5.92 5.31
CA PHE A 113 14.11 -6.72 5.05
C PHE A 113 13.82 -8.02 4.32
N GLU A 114 12.55 -8.41 4.32
CA GLU A 114 12.03 -9.52 3.56
C GLU A 114 10.90 -8.97 2.71
N SER A 115 11.10 -8.97 1.40
CA SER A 115 10.10 -8.57 0.42
C SER A 115 9.96 -9.66 -0.63
N GLU A 116 8.84 -9.66 -1.33
CA GLU A 116 8.62 -10.52 -2.48
C GLU A 116 8.46 -9.65 -3.72
N THR A 117 9.27 -9.91 -4.74
CA THR A 117 9.15 -9.25 -6.04
C THR A 117 9.00 -10.34 -7.10
N SER A 118 7.88 -10.33 -7.82
CA SER A 118 7.57 -11.31 -8.86
C SER A 118 7.70 -12.79 -8.39
N GLY A 119 7.28 -13.07 -7.16
CA GLY A 119 7.35 -14.42 -6.57
C GLY A 119 8.73 -14.81 -6.04
N VAL A 120 9.71 -13.89 -6.01
CA VAL A 120 11.05 -14.16 -5.48
C VAL A 120 11.26 -13.38 -4.19
N THR A 121 11.59 -14.08 -3.11
CA THR A 121 11.91 -13.47 -1.83
C THR A 121 13.30 -12.83 -1.85
N ILE A 122 13.38 -11.56 -1.47
CA ILE A 122 14.61 -10.78 -1.37
C ILE A 122 14.86 -10.46 0.10
N GLN A 123 16.09 -10.71 0.55
CA GLN A 123 16.60 -10.47 1.90
C GLN A 123 17.58 -9.30 1.89
N ALA A 124 17.04 -8.09 1.80
CA ALA A 124 17.82 -6.86 1.78
C ALA A 124 16.99 -5.70 2.35
N PRO A 125 17.63 -4.67 2.94
CA PRO A 125 16.95 -3.45 3.32
C PRO A 125 16.28 -2.80 2.11
N GLN A 126 14.99 -2.55 2.21
CA GLN A 126 14.21 -1.81 1.22
C GLN A 126 13.21 -0.92 1.94
N LEU A 127 12.85 0.21 1.36
CA LEU A 127 11.74 1.00 1.85
C LEU A 127 10.44 0.19 1.80
N ASP A 128 9.59 0.35 2.82
CA ASP A 128 8.29 -0.31 2.87
C ASP A 128 7.32 0.34 1.87
N ILE A 129 7.46 -0.05 0.60
CA ILE A 129 6.66 0.41 -0.51
C ILE A 129 5.71 -0.72 -0.89
N ASN A 130 4.41 -0.45 -0.80
CA ASN A 130 3.39 -1.37 -1.28
C ASN A 130 2.87 -0.87 -2.63
N THR A 131 3.12 -1.66 -3.67
CA THR A 131 2.65 -1.39 -5.02
C THR A 131 1.32 -2.10 -5.26
N VAL A 132 0.34 -1.39 -5.83
CA VAL A 132 -0.92 -1.97 -6.30
C VAL A 132 -1.07 -1.76 -7.81
N ALA A 133 -1.61 -2.77 -8.50
CA ALA A 133 -1.91 -2.74 -9.93
C ALA A 133 -3.15 -1.89 -10.27
N ALA A 134 -3.18 -0.67 -9.74
CA ALA A 134 -4.18 0.36 -10.00
C ALA A 134 -3.45 1.63 -10.43
N GLY A 135 -3.44 1.94 -11.72
CA GLY A 135 -2.89 3.17 -12.31
C GLY A 135 -3.80 3.69 -13.41
N GLY A 136 -3.39 4.75 -14.11
CA GLY A 136 -4.21 5.32 -15.20
C GLY A 136 -4.55 4.33 -16.31
N GLY A 137 -3.66 3.37 -16.58
CA GLY A 137 -3.79 2.32 -17.57
C GLY A 137 -4.40 1.02 -17.05
N SER A 138 -4.90 0.95 -15.80
CA SER A 138 -5.57 -0.27 -15.33
C SER A 138 -6.83 -0.52 -16.16
N ARG A 139 -6.92 -1.73 -16.72
CA ARG A 139 -7.99 -2.13 -17.64
C ARG A 139 -9.34 -2.17 -16.93
N LEU A 140 -10.39 -1.70 -17.59
CA LEU A 140 -11.77 -1.70 -17.11
C LEU A 140 -12.59 -2.71 -17.88
N PHE A 141 -13.25 -3.61 -17.17
CA PHE A 141 -14.19 -4.54 -17.76
C PHE A 141 -15.29 -4.93 -16.77
N PHE A 142 -16.40 -5.41 -17.31
CA PHE A 142 -17.52 -5.91 -16.53
C PHE A 142 -17.54 -7.43 -16.64
N CYS A 143 -17.67 -8.13 -15.51
CA CYS A 143 -17.73 -9.58 -15.50
C CYS A 143 -18.67 -10.06 -14.39
N SER A 144 -19.68 -10.85 -14.76
CA SER A 144 -20.57 -11.53 -13.81
C SER A 144 -21.25 -10.60 -12.78
N GLY A 145 -21.62 -9.38 -13.18
CA GLY A 145 -22.24 -8.40 -12.28
C GLY A 145 -21.26 -7.50 -11.53
N LEU A 146 -19.94 -7.67 -11.73
CA LEU A 146 -18.91 -6.91 -11.04
C LEU A 146 -18.19 -5.96 -11.99
N PHE A 147 -17.94 -4.75 -11.50
CA PHE A 147 -17.02 -3.80 -12.09
C PHE A 147 -15.60 -4.20 -11.68
N VAL A 148 -14.74 -4.49 -12.66
CA VAL A 148 -13.37 -4.95 -12.43
C VAL A 148 -12.36 -3.93 -12.98
N VAL A 149 -11.38 -3.57 -12.14
CA VAL A 149 -10.27 -2.68 -12.48
C VAL A 149 -8.96 -3.43 -12.29
N GLY A 150 -8.20 -3.63 -13.37
CA GLY A 150 -6.96 -4.40 -13.32
C GLY A 150 -7.18 -5.89 -13.02
N PRO A 151 -6.15 -6.63 -12.58
CA PRO A 151 -4.75 -6.18 -12.38
C PRO A 151 -4.02 -5.93 -13.71
N GLU A 152 -4.61 -6.33 -14.84
CA GLU A 152 -4.05 -6.07 -16.16
C GLU A 152 -4.00 -4.56 -16.45
N SER A 153 -2.88 -4.12 -17.02
CA SER A 153 -2.71 -2.75 -17.51
C SER A 153 -2.63 -2.75 -19.04
N VAL A 154 -3.30 -1.78 -19.66
CA VAL A 154 -3.19 -1.53 -21.10
C VAL A 154 -1.89 -0.81 -21.47
N GLY A 155 -1.10 -0.39 -20.47
CA GLY A 155 0.20 0.28 -20.64
C GLY A 155 0.11 1.64 -21.35
N ALA A 156 1.19 2.03 -22.02
CA ALA A 156 1.19 3.21 -22.92
C ALA A 156 1.07 2.81 -24.42
N HIS A 157 1.25 1.53 -24.72
CA HIS A 157 1.08 0.93 -26.03
C HIS A 157 0.54 -0.52 -25.85
N PRO A 158 -0.68 -0.83 -26.32
CA PRO A 158 -1.58 0.04 -27.07
C PRO A 158 -2.21 1.15 -26.22
N GLY A 159 -2.19 1.06 -24.89
CA GLY A 159 -2.67 2.10 -23.99
C GLY A 159 -4.20 2.24 -23.92
N PRO A 160 -4.71 3.25 -23.18
CA PRO A 160 -6.13 3.57 -23.11
C PRO A 160 -6.75 3.79 -24.50
N VAL A 161 -8.07 3.63 -24.62
CA VAL A 161 -8.80 3.89 -25.89
C VAL A 161 -8.51 5.28 -26.41
N CYS A 162 -8.47 6.27 -25.51
CA CYS A 162 -8.20 7.66 -25.82
C CYS A 162 -6.81 7.93 -26.42
N TYR A 163 -5.86 6.98 -26.39
CA TYR A 163 -4.51 7.15 -26.96
C TYR A 163 -4.41 6.87 -28.46
N ARG A 164 -5.51 6.48 -29.13
CA ARG A 164 -5.59 6.26 -30.59
C ARG A 164 -4.69 5.11 -31.12
N LYS A 165 -4.40 4.11 -30.28
CA LYS A 165 -3.48 3.00 -30.61
C LYS A 165 -4.15 1.61 -30.55
N GLY A 166 -5.48 1.57 -30.49
CA GLY A 166 -6.26 0.32 -30.53
C GLY A 166 -6.26 -0.49 -29.24
N GLY A 167 -6.12 0.16 -28.07
CA GLY A 167 -6.20 -0.52 -26.79
C GLY A 167 -7.61 -0.59 -26.21
N GLU A 168 -7.71 -0.85 -24.92
CA GLU A 168 -8.97 -1.12 -24.20
C GLU A 168 -9.27 -0.03 -23.16
N LEU A 169 -10.50 -0.03 -22.64
CA LEU A 169 -10.94 0.94 -21.63
C LEU A 169 -10.03 0.88 -20.40
N ALA A 170 -9.58 2.03 -19.93
CA ALA A 170 -8.73 2.19 -18.76
C ALA A 170 -9.23 3.29 -17.81
N VAL A 171 -8.65 3.39 -16.62
CA VAL A 171 -8.97 4.45 -15.64
C VAL A 171 -8.84 5.86 -16.25
N THR A 172 -7.85 6.08 -17.11
CA THR A 172 -7.67 7.34 -17.87
C THR A 172 -8.87 7.63 -18.77
N ASP A 173 -9.46 6.62 -19.43
CA ASP A 173 -10.66 6.79 -20.25
C ASP A 173 -11.87 7.19 -19.38
N ALA A 174 -12.01 6.60 -18.18
CA ALA A 174 -13.07 6.98 -17.24
C ALA A 174 -12.92 8.44 -16.80
N ASN A 175 -11.73 8.85 -16.38
CA ASN A 175 -11.46 10.24 -15.99
C ASN A 175 -11.64 11.22 -17.16
N LEU A 176 -11.32 10.81 -18.38
CA LEU A 176 -11.56 11.60 -19.59
C LEU A 176 -13.06 11.77 -19.86
N LEU A 177 -13.86 10.69 -19.79
CA LEU A 177 -15.31 10.77 -19.99
C LEU A 177 -15.98 11.68 -18.95
N LEU A 178 -15.53 11.59 -17.70
CA LEU A 178 -16.04 12.39 -16.58
C LEU A 178 -15.60 13.85 -16.62
N GLY A 179 -14.78 14.27 -17.59
CA GLY A 179 -14.25 15.63 -17.67
C GLY A 179 -13.26 15.96 -16.56
N ARG A 180 -12.65 14.95 -15.92
CA ARG A 180 -11.58 15.11 -14.92
C ARG A 180 -10.21 15.33 -15.57
N ILE A 181 -10.07 14.96 -16.85
CA ILE A 181 -8.91 15.29 -17.70
C ILE A 181 -9.37 16.28 -18.76
N VAL A 182 -8.67 17.41 -18.89
CA VAL A 182 -9.00 18.47 -19.85
C VAL A 182 -8.18 18.29 -21.14
N PRO A 183 -8.77 17.82 -22.25
CA PRO A 183 -8.00 17.39 -23.44
C PRO A 183 -7.23 18.50 -24.13
N SER A 184 -7.75 19.73 -24.07
CA SER A 184 -7.10 20.92 -24.66
C SER A 184 -5.80 21.30 -23.95
N MET A 185 -5.64 20.89 -22.69
CA MET A 185 -4.51 21.18 -21.82
C MET A 185 -3.58 19.96 -21.65
N PHE A 186 -3.91 18.84 -22.28
CA PHE A 186 -3.10 17.63 -22.27
C PHE A 186 -2.12 17.63 -23.48
N PRO A 187 -0.88 17.12 -23.33
CA PRO A 187 0.06 17.04 -24.45
C PRO A 187 -0.51 16.31 -25.67
N LYS A 188 -0.39 16.94 -26.85
CA LYS A 188 -0.81 16.35 -28.13
C LYS A 188 0.27 15.40 -28.65
N ILE A 189 0.36 14.21 -28.07
CA ILE A 189 1.39 13.20 -28.36
C ILE A 189 0.80 11.86 -28.83
N PHE A 190 -0.47 11.87 -29.26
CA PHE A 190 -1.20 10.67 -29.65
C PHE A 190 -1.38 10.57 -31.16
N GLY A 191 -1.92 9.44 -31.60
CA GLY A 191 -2.10 9.14 -33.03
C GLY A 191 -0.82 8.65 -33.71
N PRO A 192 -0.90 8.30 -35.01
CA PRO A 192 0.21 7.73 -35.77
C PRO A 192 1.44 8.65 -35.86
N ASP A 193 1.20 9.97 -35.93
CA ASP A 193 2.24 11.00 -36.07
C ASP A 193 2.63 11.65 -34.72
N ALA A 194 2.10 11.14 -33.59
CA ALA A 194 2.34 11.65 -32.24
C ALA A 194 2.12 13.17 -32.07
N ASN A 195 1.05 13.69 -32.66
CA ASN A 195 0.70 15.12 -32.67
C ASN A 195 -0.81 15.40 -32.44
N GLU A 196 -1.60 14.37 -32.12
CA GLU A 196 -3.05 14.47 -31.93
C GLU A 196 -3.43 14.55 -30.43
N PRO A 197 -4.58 15.17 -30.09
CA PRO A 197 -5.13 15.14 -28.74
C PRO A 197 -5.75 13.78 -28.41
N LEU A 198 -6.11 13.60 -27.13
CA LEU A 198 -6.89 12.45 -26.65
C LEU A 198 -8.21 12.29 -27.44
N ASP A 199 -8.58 11.04 -27.71
CA ASP A 199 -9.83 10.71 -28.43
C ASP A 199 -11.02 10.57 -27.47
N VAL A 200 -11.73 11.68 -27.28
CA VAL A 200 -12.93 11.75 -26.44
C VAL A 200 -14.09 10.93 -27.05
N GLU A 201 -14.23 10.94 -28.37
CA GLU A 201 -15.36 10.27 -29.02
C GLU A 201 -15.17 8.74 -29.00
N ALA A 202 -13.95 8.25 -29.27
CA ALA A 202 -13.66 6.82 -29.12
C ALA A 202 -13.94 6.32 -27.70
N THR A 203 -13.60 7.12 -26.69
CA THR A 203 -13.88 6.83 -25.28
C THR A 203 -15.39 6.73 -25.01
N LYS A 204 -16.18 7.70 -25.47
CA LYS A 204 -17.65 7.68 -25.35
C LYS A 204 -18.26 6.44 -25.99
N LEU A 205 -17.88 6.12 -27.22
CA LEU A 205 -18.39 4.93 -27.92
C LEU A 205 -18.07 3.63 -27.15
N ALA A 206 -16.87 3.53 -26.57
CA ALA A 206 -16.47 2.38 -25.79
C ALA A 206 -17.29 2.25 -24.50
N PHE A 207 -17.50 3.35 -23.76
CA PHE A 207 -18.37 3.35 -22.58
C PHE A 207 -19.85 3.11 -22.90
N ASP A 208 -20.36 3.61 -24.03
CA ASP A 208 -21.72 3.31 -24.49
C ASP A 208 -21.94 1.81 -24.71
N LYS A 209 -20.93 1.14 -25.29
CA LYS A 209 -20.96 -0.32 -25.48
C LYS A 209 -20.97 -1.05 -24.14
N LEU A 210 -20.08 -0.66 -23.22
CA LEU A 210 -19.98 -1.29 -21.90
C LEU A 210 -21.24 -1.04 -21.05
N THR A 211 -21.83 0.15 -21.15
CA THR A 211 -23.06 0.51 -20.43
C THR A 211 -24.24 -0.34 -20.90
N LYS A 212 -24.33 -0.64 -22.20
CA LYS A 212 -25.35 -1.58 -22.73
C LYS A 212 -25.18 -2.98 -22.15
N GLU A 213 -23.95 -3.44 -21.97
CA GLU A 213 -23.66 -4.74 -21.36
C GLU A 213 -24.10 -4.78 -19.89
N VAL A 214 -23.74 -3.76 -19.11
CA VAL A 214 -24.15 -3.62 -17.70
C VAL A 214 -25.68 -3.61 -17.58
N ASN A 215 -26.36 -2.75 -18.35
CA ASN A 215 -27.82 -2.64 -18.31
C ASN A 215 -28.52 -3.94 -18.77
N ALA A 216 -27.96 -4.67 -19.73
CA ALA A 216 -28.50 -5.96 -20.14
C ALA A 216 -28.39 -7.01 -19.02
N PHE A 217 -27.29 -7.01 -18.26
CA PHE A 217 -27.14 -7.90 -17.10
C PHE A 217 -28.15 -7.58 -16.00
N GLU A 218 -28.34 -6.29 -15.67
CA GLU A 218 -29.33 -5.84 -14.68
C GLU A 218 -30.75 -6.31 -15.02
N MET A 219 -31.15 -6.18 -16.30
CA MET A 219 -32.45 -6.66 -16.78
C MET A 219 -32.60 -8.18 -16.62
N LEU A 220 -31.55 -8.95 -16.93
CA LEU A 220 -31.55 -10.40 -16.75
C LEU A 220 -31.71 -10.80 -15.27
N GLN A 221 -31.08 -10.05 -14.34
CA GLN A 221 -31.23 -10.31 -12.90
C GLN A 221 -32.65 -10.05 -12.43
N GLN A 222 -33.32 -9.01 -12.93
CA GLN A 222 -34.72 -8.73 -12.61
C GLN A 222 -35.67 -9.85 -13.09
N GLU A 223 -35.40 -10.46 -14.24
CA GLU A 223 -36.21 -11.59 -14.74
C GLU A 223 -36.01 -12.87 -13.91
N THR A 224 -34.80 -13.08 -13.38
CA THR A 224 -34.41 -14.34 -12.72
C THR A 224 -34.54 -14.31 -11.20
N ARG A 225 -34.44 -13.14 -10.55
CA ARG A 225 -34.50 -12.97 -9.10
C ARG A 225 -35.77 -12.24 -8.68
N LYS A 226 -36.66 -12.98 -8.01
CA LYS A 226 -37.90 -12.44 -7.48
C LYS A 226 -37.61 -11.35 -6.43
N GLY A 227 -38.07 -10.12 -6.69
CA GLY A 227 -37.89 -8.96 -5.81
C GLY A 227 -36.71 -8.06 -6.18
N TYR A 228 -35.88 -8.44 -7.16
CA TYR A 228 -34.78 -7.60 -7.63
C TYR A 228 -35.29 -6.48 -8.55
N ILE A 229 -34.85 -5.25 -8.32
CA ILE A 229 -35.20 -4.08 -9.14
C ILE A 229 -33.96 -3.67 -9.94
N ALA A 230 -34.01 -3.83 -11.26
CA ALA A 230 -32.92 -3.44 -12.15
C ALA A 230 -32.73 -1.92 -12.13
N ARG A 231 -31.47 -1.48 -12.07
CA ARG A 231 -31.11 -0.07 -12.27
C ARG A 231 -30.66 0.15 -13.71
N HIS A 232 -31.07 1.27 -14.29
CA HIS A 232 -30.55 1.72 -15.58
C HIS A 232 -29.40 2.70 -15.35
N PHE A 233 -28.22 2.37 -15.85
CA PHE A 233 -27.01 3.19 -15.73
C PHE A 233 -26.79 4.05 -16.97
N THR A 234 -26.26 5.26 -16.78
CA THR A 234 -25.68 6.09 -17.84
C THR A 234 -24.18 5.80 -18.01
N PRO A 235 -23.55 6.18 -19.14
CA PRO A 235 -22.11 6.03 -19.34
C PRO A 235 -21.26 6.67 -18.24
N GLU A 236 -21.67 7.84 -17.75
CA GLU A 236 -20.99 8.56 -16.66
C GLU A 236 -21.11 7.81 -15.34
N GLN A 237 -22.28 7.22 -15.05
CA GLN A 237 -22.48 6.39 -13.86
C GLN A 237 -21.64 5.11 -13.90
N VAL A 238 -21.47 4.51 -15.08
CA VAL A 238 -20.56 3.37 -15.27
C VAL A 238 -19.11 3.81 -15.07
N ALA A 239 -18.69 4.93 -15.67
CA ALA A 239 -17.33 5.44 -15.55
C ALA A 239 -16.96 5.84 -14.11
N ILE A 240 -17.82 6.56 -13.39
CA ILE A 240 -17.58 6.91 -11.99
C ILE A 240 -17.55 5.66 -11.11
N GLY A 241 -18.36 4.64 -11.41
CA GLY A 241 -18.32 3.34 -10.72
C GLY A 241 -16.96 2.66 -10.85
N PHE A 242 -16.35 2.66 -12.04
CA PHE A 242 -14.97 2.17 -12.20
C PHE A 242 -13.94 3.00 -11.44
N VAL A 243 -14.08 4.33 -11.42
CA VAL A 243 -13.20 5.21 -10.62
C VAL A 243 -13.32 4.89 -9.12
N GLN A 244 -14.53 4.60 -8.63
CA GLN A 244 -14.75 4.19 -7.23
C GLN A 244 -14.08 2.85 -6.91
N VAL A 245 -14.21 1.85 -7.79
CA VAL A 245 -13.51 0.56 -7.61
C VAL A 245 -11.99 0.72 -7.65
N ALA A 246 -11.47 1.58 -8.53
CA ALA A 246 -10.04 1.91 -8.58
C ALA A 246 -9.58 2.57 -7.28
N ASN A 247 -10.33 3.55 -6.77
CA ASN A 247 -10.02 4.25 -5.52
C ASN A 247 -10.00 3.30 -4.31
N GLU A 248 -10.98 2.40 -4.19
CA GLU A 248 -11.01 1.41 -3.10
C GLU A 248 -9.86 0.40 -3.23
N THR A 249 -9.51 0.01 -4.46
CA THR A 249 -8.33 -0.83 -4.71
C THR A 249 -7.03 -0.15 -4.24
N MET A 250 -6.90 1.16 -4.47
CA MET A 250 -5.77 1.97 -4.00
C MET A 250 -5.76 2.20 -2.47
N CYS A 251 -6.93 2.16 -1.81
CA CYS A 251 -7.02 2.27 -0.35
C CYS A 251 -6.46 1.02 0.38
N ARG A 252 -6.56 -0.16 -0.22
CA ARG A 252 -6.11 -1.44 0.38
C ARG A 252 -4.64 -1.43 0.84
N PRO A 253 -3.65 -1.10 -0.01
CA PRO A 253 -2.25 -1.07 0.43
C PRO A 253 -2.00 0.02 1.49
N ILE A 254 -2.73 1.14 1.46
CA ILE A 254 -2.62 2.19 2.49
C ILE A 254 -3.07 1.66 3.86
N ARG A 255 -4.22 0.95 3.93
CA ARG A 255 -4.68 0.29 5.16
C ARG A 255 -3.69 -0.79 5.63
N SER A 256 -3.05 -1.49 4.69
CA SER A 256 -2.00 -2.47 5.00
C SER A 256 -0.75 -1.84 5.64
N LEU A 257 -0.39 -0.62 5.24
CA LEU A 257 0.73 0.13 5.81
C LEU A 257 0.41 0.84 7.13
N THR A 258 -0.89 1.03 7.43
CA THR A 258 -1.36 1.83 8.56
C THR A 258 -2.14 0.99 9.55
N GLU A 259 -3.41 0.75 9.30
CA GLU A 259 -4.34 0.03 10.18
C GLU A 259 -3.83 -1.36 10.55
N ALA A 260 -3.28 -2.11 9.58
CA ALA A 260 -2.74 -3.45 9.82
C ALA A 260 -1.48 -3.46 10.70
N LYS A 261 -0.86 -2.31 10.92
CA LYS A 261 0.26 -2.10 11.86
C LYS A 261 -0.15 -1.32 13.11
N GLY A 262 -1.46 -1.13 13.33
CA GLY A 262 -2.02 -0.44 14.50
C GLY A 262 -1.95 1.09 14.44
N PHE A 263 -1.76 1.69 13.26
CA PHE A 263 -1.78 3.14 13.10
C PHE A 263 -3.18 3.65 12.71
N ASP A 264 -3.62 4.75 13.32
CA ASP A 264 -4.83 5.46 12.90
C ASP A 264 -4.57 6.29 11.64
N VAL A 265 -5.04 5.80 10.49
CA VAL A 265 -4.88 6.43 9.18
C VAL A 265 -5.40 7.87 9.15
N ARG A 266 -6.45 8.20 9.93
CA ARG A 266 -7.08 9.54 9.94
C ARG A 266 -6.15 10.64 10.43
N THR A 267 -5.15 10.27 11.24
CA THR A 267 -4.16 11.22 11.78
C THR A 267 -3.09 11.62 10.75
N HIS A 268 -3.04 10.93 9.61
CA HIS A 268 -2.02 11.14 8.58
C HIS A 268 -2.39 12.28 7.63
N VAL A 269 -1.39 12.78 6.89
CA VAL A 269 -1.56 13.61 5.70
C VAL A 269 -1.31 12.73 4.48
N LEU A 270 -2.15 12.85 3.44
CA LEU A 270 -1.93 12.14 2.18
C LEU A 270 -1.10 13.02 1.23
N SER A 271 0.18 12.68 1.03
CA SER A 271 1.04 13.36 0.06
C SER A 271 0.86 12.73 -1.31
N CYS A 272 0.18 13.44 -2.21
CA CYS A 272 -0.17 12.95 -3.54
C CYS A 272 0.81 13.47 -4.60
N PHE A 273 1.31 12.55 -5.43
CA PHE A 273 2.20 12.84 -6.53
C PHE A 273 2.06 11.79 -7.65
N GLY A 274 2.87 11.93 -8.70
CA GLY A 274 2.73 11.13 -9.92
C GLY A 274 1.74 11.74 -10.92
N GLY A 275 1.71 11.16 -12.12
CA GLY A 275 0.96 11.72 -13.25
C GLY A 275 -0.57 11.66 -13.11
N ALA A 276 -1.09 10.66 -12.39
CA ALA A 276 -2.52 10.40 -12.29
C ALA A 276 -3.08 10.59 -10.86
N GLY A 277 -2.24 10.70 -9.83
CA GLY A 277 -2.69 10.71 -8.43
C GLY A 277 -3.65 11.85 -8.09
N GLY A 278 -3.40 13.04 -8.63
CA GLY A 278 -4.21 14.23 -8.36
C GLY A 278 -5.68 14.09 -8.77
N GLN A 279 -6.01 13.15 -9.67
CA GLN A 279 -7.38 12.88 -10.13
C GLN A 279 -8.20 12.08 -9.10
N HIS A 280 -7.51 11.41 -8.16
CA HIS A 280 -8.08 10.44 -7.22
C HIS A 280 -7.87 10.82 -5.75
N ALA A 281 -6.94 11.73 -5.45
CA ALA A 281 -6.46 12.03 -4.10
C ALA A 281 -7.57 12.42 -3.11
N CYS A 282 -8.50 13.30 -3.50
CA CYS A 282 -9.63 13.71 -2.66
C CYS A 282 -10.53 12.53 -2.27
N SER A 283 -10.88 11.68 -3.24
CA SER A 283 -11.71 10.50 -3.03
C SER A 283 -11.01 9.43 -2.18
N VAL A 284 -9.71 9.18 -2.41
CA VAL A 284 -8.91 8.24 -1.61
C VAL A 284 -8.79 8.73 -0.17
N ALA A 285 -8.48 10.02 0.04
CA ALA A 285 -8.41 10.63 1.37
C ALA A 285 -9.74 10.49 2.11
N ARG A 286 -10.86 10.81 1.47
CA ARG A 286 -12.21 10.66 2.04
C ARG A 286 -12.51 9.21 2.46
N SER A 287 -12.21 8.23 1.61
CA SER A 287 -12.42 6.80 1.89
C SER A 287 -11.59 6.27 3.06
N LEU A 288 -10.46 6.92 3.36
CA LEU A 288 -9.60 6.62 4.50
C LEU A 288 -9.90 7.52 5.71
N GLY A 289 -10.78 8.52 5.59
CA GLY A 289 -11.03 9.51 6.63
C GLY A 289 -9.87 10.47 6.88
N ILE A 290 -8.94 10.61 5.92
CA ILE A 290 -7.87 11.61 5.96
C ILE A 290 -8.44 12.97 5.59
N ASP A 291 -8.22 13.97 6.44
CA ASP A 291 -8.75 15.32 6.27
C ASP A 291 -7.87 16.25 5.43
N THR A 292 -6.61 15.87 5.16
CA THR A 292 -5.62 16.73 4.51
C THR A 292 -4.87 15.96 3.42
N VAL A 293 -4.95 16.48 2.19
CA VAL A 293 -4.11 16.06 1.05
C VAL A 293 -3.11 17.16 0.77
N LEU A 294 -1.83 16.81 0.62
CA LEU A 294 -0.80 17.74 0.20
C LEU A 294 -0.31 17.35 -1.19
N VAL A 295 -0.27 18.31 -2.11
CA VAL A 295 0.31 18.14 -3.45
C VAL A 295 1.47 19.11 -3.59
N HIS A 296 2.68 18.58 -3.59
CA HIS A 296 3.90 19.39 -3.73
C HIS A 296 3.95 20.06 -5.11
N LYS A 297 4.53 21.26 -5.22
CA LYS A 297 4.65 21.98 -6.50
C LYS A 297 5.38 21.22 -7.62
N TYR A 298 6.18 20.22 -7.26
CA TYR A 298 6.87 19.32 -8.20
C TYR A 298 6.23 17.93 -8.25
N CYS A 299 4.93 17.80 -7.98
CA CYS A 299 4.22 16.52 -7.87
C CYS A 299 4.43 15.58 -9.07
N GLY A 300 4.50 16.10 -10.30
CA GLY A 300 4.72 15.24 -11.47
C GLY A 300 6.15 14.71 -11.64
N VAL A 301 7.13 15.26 -10.90
CA VAL A 301 8.55 14.86 -10.94
C VAL A 301 9.13 14.66 -9.53
N LEU A 302 8.27 14.39 -8.54
CA LEU A 302 8.67 14.39 -7.13
C LEU A 302 9.72 13.30 -6.83
N SER A 303 9.65 12.16 -7.52
CA SER A 303 10.64 11.09 -7.37
C SER A 303 12.03 11.51 -7.83
N ALA A 304 12.13 12.26 -8.94
CA ALA A 304 13.40 12.83 -9.39
C ALA A 304 13.92 13.91 -8.44
N TYR A 305 13.02 14.76 -7.92
CA TYR A 305 13.37 15.74 -6.90
C TYR A 305 13.89 15.06 -5.62
N GLY A 306 13.23 13.98 -5.17
CA GLY A 306 13.63 13.19 -4.02
C GLY A 306 15.00 12.53 -4.18
N ILE A 307 15.33 12.01 -5.37
CA ILE A 307 16.67 11.53 -5.70
C ILE A 307 17.70 12.66 -5.54
N GLY A 308 17.38 13.87 -6.01
CA GLY A 308 18.27 15.03 -5.94
C GLY A 308 18.54 15.58 -4.53
N ILE A 309 17.72 15.23 -3.54
CA ILE A 309 17.88 15.66 -2.13
C ILE A 309 18.15 14.51 -1.17
N ALA A 310 18.38 13.30 -1.70
CA ALA A 310 18.67 12.13 -0.90
C ALA A 310 20.09 12.18 -0.31
N ASP A 311 20.25 11.54 0.84
CA ASP A 311 21.54 11.41 1.51
C ASP A 311 22.27 10.15 1.02
N THR A 312 23.60 10.17 1.06
CA THR A 312 24.40 8.94 0.88
C THR A 312 24.22 8.07 2.12
N VAL A 313 23.98 6.77 1.92
CA VAL A 313 23.77 5.82 3.03
C VAL A 313 24.76 4.66 2.92
N VAL A 314 25.38 4.34 4.05
CA VAL A 314 26.19 3.13 4.22
C VAL A 314 25.58 2.29 5.33
N GLU A 315 25.20 1.07 4.97
CA GLU A 315 24.60 0.13 5.90
C GLU A 315 25.53 -1.06 6.16
N VAL A 316 25.66 -1.41 7.44
CA VAL A 316 26.42 -2.60 7.88
C VAL A 316 25.60 -3.32 8.93
N GLN A 317 25.56 -4.66 8.84
CA GLN A 317 24.80 -5.51 9.75
C GLN A 317 25.55 -6.79 10.08
N GLU A 318 25.23 -7.37 11.24
CA GLU A 318 25.80 -8.63 11.72
C GLU A 318 24.71 -9.50 12.36
N SER A 319 24.61 -10.76 11.91
CA SER A 319 23.65 -11.71 12.49
C SER A 319 24.04 -12.12 13.91
N ARG A 320 23.03 -12.25 14.77
CA ARG A 320 23.16 -12.67 16.18
C ARG A 320 22.06 -13.69 16.51
N LEU A 321 22.23 -14.40 17.61
CA LEU A 321 21.18 -15.26 18.16
C LEU A 321 21.41 -15.37 19.66
N VAL A 322 21.07 -14.30 20.36
CA VAL A 322 21.31 -14.19 21.80
C VAL A 322 20.08 -13.73 22.55
N ASP A 323 19.99 -14.15 23.81
CA ASP A 323 18.90 -13.76 24.71
C ASP A 323 19.10 -12.31 25.18
N TYR A 324 18.09 -11.46 25.04
CA TYR A 324 18.15 -10.06 25.45
C TYR A 324 18.38 -9.92 26.96
N ASP A 325 17.81 -10.82 27.76
CA ASP A 325 17.88 -10.74 29.22
C ASP A 325 19.23 -11.25 29.77
N ASN A 326 20.12 -11.75 28.91
CA ASN A 326 21.49 -12.10 29.29
C ASN A 326 22.39 -10.86 29.20
N ALA A 327 22.76 -10.31 30.35
CA ALA A 327 23.55 -9.08 30.45
C ALA A 327 24.86 -9.09 29.63
N ASN A 328 25.60 -10.21 29.63
CA ASN A 328 26.85 -10.32 28.84
C ASN A 328 26.56 -10.32 27.34
N ALA A 329 25.47 -10.96 26.92
CA ALA A 329 25.12 -11.05 25.51
C ALA A 329 24.53 -9.74 24.97
N LEU A 330 23.77 -9.02 25.80
CA LEU A 330 23.32 -7.66 25.50
C LEU A 330 24.51 -6.72 25.35
N GLN A 331 25.45 -6.76 26.30
CA GLN A 331 26.66 -5.93 26.22
C GLN A 331 27.47 -6.19 24.94
N ASP A 332 27.67 -7.46 24.55
CA ASP A 332 28.35 -7.82 23.30
C ASP A 332 27.56 -7.35 22.05
N ALA A 333 26.22 -7.34 22.11
CA ALA A 333 25.39 -6.78 21.04
C ALA A 333 25.55 -5.25 20.92
N LEU A 334 25.63 -4.53 22.05
CA LEU A 334 25.86 -3.09 22.06
C LEU A 334 27.27 -2.73 21.56
N GLU A 335 28.30 -3.46 21.98
CA GLU A 335 29.68 -3.30 21.48
C GLU A 335 29.78 -3.59 19.97
N SER A 336 28.98 -4.54 19.46
CA SER A 336 28.88 -4.77 18.02
C SER A 336 28.33 -3.57 17.27
N LEU A 337 27.35 -2.84 17.81
CA LEU A 337 26.85 -1.61 17.17
C LEU A 337 27.97 -0.57 17.02
N GLU A 338 28.82 -0.39 18.03
CA GLU A 338 29.97 0.53 17.95
C GLU A 338 30.97 0.10 16.87
N ARG A 339 31.29 -1.20 16.80
CA ARG A 339 32.17 -1.74 15.77
C ARG A 339 31.59 -1.58 14.36
N LEU A 340 30.29 -1.81 14.20
CA LEU A 340 29.59 -1.64 12.92
C LEU A 340 29.56 -0.17 12.49
N GLU A 341 29.39 0.77 13.43
CA GLU A 341 29.47 2.21 13.17
C GLU A 341 30.86 2.61 12.68
N HIS A 342 31.92 2.11 13.31
CA HIS A 342 33.29 2.35 12.85
C HIS A 342 33.53 1.78 11.45
N GLN A 343 33.03 0.57 11.18
CA GLN A 343 33.13 -0.05 9.85
C GLN A 343 32.36 0.76 8.79
N ALA A 344 31.16 1.23 9.09
CA ALA A 344 30.36 2.05 8.19
C ALA A 344 31.08 3.38 7.87
N THR A 345 31.69 4.00 8.87
CA THR A 345 32.45 5.24 8.72
C THR A 345 33.65 5.04 7.78
N LYS A 346 34.41 3.97 7.98
CA LYS A 346 35.54 3.62 7.11
C LYS A 346 35.11 3.33 5.66
N ASN A 347 33.97 2.65 5.49
CA ASN A 347 33.40 2.38 4.17
C ASN A 347 33.00 3.69 3.46
N LEU A 348 32.42 4.65 4.19
CA LEU A 348 32.06 5.96 3.66
C LEU A 348 33.29 6.77 3.25
N GLU A 349 34.32 6.82 4.09
CA GLU A 349 35.59 7.51 3.80
C GLU A 349 36.28 6.98 2.54
N SER A 350 36.15 5.67 2.27
CA SER A 350 36.73 5.04 1.08
C SER A 350 36.10 5.50 -0.24
N GLN A 351 34.93 6.15 -0.21
CA GLN A 351 34.23 6.63 -1.40
C GLN A 351 34.78 7.97 -1.92
N GLY A 352 35.65 8.64 -1.16
CA GLY A 352 36.38 9.84 -1.64
C GLY A 352 35.54 11.12 -1.74
N VAL A 353 34.35 11.17 -1.14
CA VAL A 353 33.46 12.34 -1.12
C VAL A 353 33.59 13.07 0.22
N ALA A 354 33.61 14.41 0.17
CA ALA A 354 33.61 15.25 1.37
C ALA A 354 32.17 15.50 1.86
N TYR A 355 31.85 14.99 3.04
CA TYR A 355 30.54 15.13 3.70
C TYR A 355 30.57 16.23 4.76
N VAL A 356 29.43 16.89 4.99
CA VAL A 356 29.28 17.98 5.98
C VAL A 356 29.05 17.41 7.38
N SER A 357 28.25 16.36 7.45
CA SER A 357 27.87 15.72 8.70
C SER A 357 27.52 14.27 8.43
N THR A 358 27.81 13.42 9.41
CA THR A 358 27.38 12.02 9.45
C THR A 358 26.48 11.80 10.66
N ARG A 359 25.53 10.88 10.54
CA ARG A 359 24.64 10.45 11.62
C ARG A 359 24.48 8.94 11.55
N ALA A 360 24.76 8.25 12.65
CA ALA A 360 24.52 6.82 12.77
C ALA A 360 23.15 6.55 13.40
N GLU A 361 22.37 5.67 12.77
CA GLU A 361 21.16 5.10 13.33
C GLU A 361 21.46 3.64 13.71
N LYS A 362 21.26 3.29 14.98
CA LYS A 362 21.55 1.95 15.54
C LYS A 362 20.26 1.17 15.73
N PHE A 363 20.30 -0.13 15.41
CA PHE A 363 19.12 -0.99 15.47
C PHE A 363 19.45 -2.37 16.04
N LEU A 364 18.55 -2.90 16.87
CA LEU A 364 18.49 -4.30 17.25
C LEU A 364 17.26 -4.94 16.59
N ASN A 365 17.45 -6.07 15.90
CA ASN A 365 16.32 -6.87 15.42
C ASN A 365 15.89 -7.82 16.52
N LEU A 366 14.70 -7.61 17.06
CA LEU A 366 14.16 -8.29 18.23
C LEU A 366 12.95 -9.14 17.85
N ARG A 367 12.84 -10.32 18.44
CA ARG A 367 11.66 -11.18 18.29
C ARG A 367 11.41 -12.02 19.52
N TYR A 368 10.20 -12.56 19.64
CA TYR A 368 9.93 -13.60 20.63
C TYR A 368 10.64 -14.91 20.25
N ASP A 369 11.04 -15.65 21.27
CA ASP A 369 11.64 -16.98 21.08
C ASP A 369 10.64 -17.95 20.43
N GLY A 370 11.04 -18.59 19.33
CA GLY A 370 10.23 -19.51 18.53
C GLY A 370 9.42 -18.87 17.38
N THR A 371 9.26 -17.55 17.35
CA THR A 371 8.64 -16.85 16.21
C THR A 371 9.67 -16.57 15.12
N ASP A 372 9.21 -16.40 13.87
CA ASP A 372 10.08 -16.02 12.74
C ASP A 372 9.94 -14.53 12.36
N TYR A 373 8.87 -13.88 12.83
CA TYR A 373 8.68 -12.45 12.66
C TYR A 373 9.45 -11.69 13.74
N GLY A 374 10.32 -10.78 13.32
CA GLY A 374 11.07 -9.88 14.18
C GLY A 374 10.82 -8.42 13.82
N LEU A 375 10.88 -7.58 14.85
CA LEU A 375 10.74 -6.14 14.75
C LEU A 375 12.12 -5.51 14.86
N MET A 376 12.41 -4.61 13.92
CA MET A 376 13.63 -3.83 13.97
C MET A 376 13.41 -2.61 14.86
N VAL A 377 14.07 -2.63 16.03
CA VAL A 377 13.95 -1.57 17.02
C VAL A 377 15.13 -0.63 16.90
N GLN A 378 14.84 0.62 16.53
CA GLN A 378 15.81 1.72 16.59
C GLN A 378 16.14 2.03 18.05
N GLU A 379 17.40 2.37 18.32
CA GLU A 379 17.87 2.83 19.63
C GLU A 379 16.95 3.92 20.20
N PRO A 380 16.22 3.64 21.30
CA PRO A 380 15.38 4.64 21.95
C PRO A 380 16.22 5.57 22.84
N ASP A 381 15.69 6.75 23.15
CA ASP A 381 16.40 7.78 23.94
C ASP A 381 16.81 7.30 25.35
N ASP A 382 16.05 6.37 25.92
CA ASP A 382 16.31 5.76 27.23
C ASP A 382 17.18 4.48 27.16
N GLY A 383 17.49 4.01 25.94
CA GLY A 383 18.23 2.77 25.68
C GLY A 383 17.43 1.48 25.91
N ASP A 384 16.14 1.53 26.25
CA ASP A 384 15.32 0.32 26.50
C ASP A 384 14.74 -0.27 25.20
N PHE A 385 15.59 -0.98 24.45
CA PHE A 385 15.16 -1.68 23.23
C PHE A 385 14.05 -2.71 23.49
N LYS A 386 14.03 -3.37 24.65
CA LYS A 386 13.02 -4.40 24.96
C LYS A 386 11.67 -3.78 25.29
N GLY A 387 11.63 -2.71 26.07
CA GLY A 387 10.41 -1.93 26.30
C GLY A 387 9.81 -1.46 24.97
N ARG A 388 10.65 -0.85 24.12
CA ARG A 388 10.23 -0.40 22.80
C ARG A 388 9.73 -1.55 21.90
N PHE A 389 10.40 -2.71 21.91
CA PHE A 389 9.94 -3.90 21.19
C PHE A 389 8.55 -4.34 21.63
N ILE A 390 8.28 -4.39 22.95
CA ILE A 390 7.00 -4.82 23.50
C ILE A 390 5.90 -3.84 23.08
N ASP A 391 6.15 -2.54 23.13
CA ASP A 391 5.20 -1.51 22.71
C ASP A 391 4.91 -1.59 21.21
N ASP A 392 5.95 -1.75 20.38
CA ASP A 392 5.81 -1.90 18.94
C ASP A 392 5.04 -3.19 18.58
N TYR A 393 5.32 -4.30 19.27
CA TYR A 393 4.63 -5.58 19.07
C TYR A 393 3.16 -5.51 19.49
N GLN A 394 2.86 -4.89 20.63
CA GLN A 394 1.49 -4.68 21.11
C GLN A 394 0.70 -3.79 20.15
N ARG A 395 1.32 -2.75 19.58
CA ARG A 395 0.69 -1.91 18.56
C ARG A 395 0.39 -2.69 17.28
N GLU A 396 1.37 -3.41 16.74
CA GLU A 396 1.22 -4.11 15.46
C GLU A 396 0.25 -5.31 15.54
N HIS A 397 0.32 -6.10 16.61
CA HIS A 397 -0.44 -7.35 16.71
C HIS A 397 -1.62 -7.30 17.67
N GLY A 398 -1.73 -6.27 18.52
CA GLY A 398 -2.82 -6.13 19.50
C GLY A 398 -2.66 -6.98 20.76
N PHE A 399 -1.59 -7.77 20.88
CA PHE A 399 -1.27 -8.58 22.07
C PHE A 399 0.24 -8.77 22.23
N THR A 400 0.66 -9.32 23.37
CA THR A 400 2.05 -9.75 23.64
C THR A 400 2.07 -11.24 24.00
N ILE A 401 3.24 -11.88 23.96
CA ILE A 401 3.38 -13.29 24.37
C ILE A 401 3.95 -13.34 25.80
N PRO A 402 3.11 -13.57 26.83
CA PRO A 402 3.55 -13.50 28.22
C PRO A 402 4.62 -14.57 28.50
N ASN A 403 5.58 -14.22 29.37
CA ASN A 403 6.63 -15.14 29.83
C ASN A 403 7.52 -15.72 28.71
N ARG A 404 7.53 -15.10 27.53
CA ARG A 404 8.39 -15.51 26.42
C ARG A 404 9.64 -14.64 26.36
N ARG A 405 10.77 -15.29 26.11
CA ARG A 405 12.07 -14.62 25.99
C ARG A 405 12.12 -13.80 24.72
N VAL A 406 12.88 -12.71 24.76
CA VAL A 406 13.15 -11.84 23.60
C VAL A 406 14.56 -12.16 23.11
N ILE A 407 14.69 -12.40 21.81
CA ILE A 407 15.94 -12.79 21.16
C ILE A 407 16.42 -11.63 20.27
N ILE A 408 17.71 -11.31 20.38
CA ILE A 408 18.43 -10.43 19.46
C ILE A 408 18.94 -11.28 18.29
N ASP A 409 18.35 -11.07 17.13
CA ASP A 409 18.65 -11.80 15.90
C ASP A 409 19.69 -11.10 15.01
N GLN A 410 19.86 -9.77 15.18
CA GLN A 410 20.78 -8.98 14.37
C GLN A 410 21.12 -7.65 15.04
N THR A 411 22.36 -7.19 14.86
CA THR A 411 22.76 -5.80 15.10
C THR A 411 22.97 -5.09 13.76
N ARG A 412 22.55 -3.83 13.66
CA ARG A 412 22.61 -3.06 12.41
C ARG A 412 22.91 -1.60 12.69
N VAL A 413 23.75 -1.02 11.84
CA VAL A 413 24.02 0.41 11.81
C VAL A 413 23.79 0.93 10.40
N ARG A 414 23.00 2.00 10.33
CA ARG A 414 22.76 2.78 9.12
C ARG A 414 23.43 4.14 9.29
N LEU A 415 24.54 4.35 8.58
CA LEU A 415 25.25 5.62 8.57
C LEU A 415 24.71 6.49 7.44
N ILE A 416 24.17 7.64 7.79
CA ILE A 416 23.65 8.65 6.87
C ILE A 416 24.68 9.76 6.75
N ALA A 417 25.05 10.12 5.52
CA ALA A 417 26.02 11.16 5.24
C ALA A 417 25.40 12.25 4.36
N VAL A 418 25.39 13.48 4.87
CA VAL A 418 24.86 14.64 4.16
C VAL A 418 25.96 15.23 3.29
N ALA A 419 25.77 15.20 1.97
CA ALA A 419 26.71 15.78 1.03
C ALA A 419 26.76 17.32 1.16
N SER A 420 27.95 17.88 0.93
CA SER A 420 28.21 19.34 1.02
C SER A 420 27.49 20.18 -0.04
N THR A 421 26.93 19.56 -1.05
CA THR A 421 26.34 20.19 -2.24
C THR A 421 24.82 20.35 -2.18
N GLY A 422 24.14 19.90 -1.11
CA GLY A 422 22.68 19.74 -1.07
C GLY A 422 21.87 20.79 -0.31
N SER A 423 22.37 22.00 -0.04
CA SER A 423 21.55 23.04 0.59
C SER A 423 20.53 23.57 -0.42
N GLY A 424 19.35 22.97 -0.47
CA GLY A 424 18.19 23.51 -1.17
C GLY A 424 18.00 24.96 -0.79
N SER A 425 18.27 25.88 -1.72
CA SER A 425 18.09 27.30 -1.45
C SER A 425 16.59 27.51 -1.23
N LYS A 426 16.19 27.90 -0.02
CA LYS A 426 14.86 28.49 0.19
C LYS A 426 14.78 29.69 -0.74
N LEU A 427 14.01 29.58 -1.82
CA LEU A 427 13.72 30.69 -2.71
C LEU A 427 13.00 31.74 -1.84
N LYS A 428 13.69 32.80 -1.45
CA LYS A 428 13.04 33.96 -0.86
C LYS A 428 12.13 34.55 -1.92
N GLN A 429 10.82 34.38 -1.78
CA GLN A 429 9.86 35.14 -2.57
C GLN A 429 9.37 36.32 -1.75
N GLY A 430 9.74 37.52 -2.22
CA GLY A 430 9.15 38.79 -1.82
C GLY A 430 8.65 39.46 -3.09
N GLY A 431 7.35 39.39 -3.33
CA GLY A 431 6.66 40.08 -4.41
C GLY A 431 5.17 40.21 -4.07
N GLN A 432 4.56 41.35 -4.42
CA GLN A 432 3.10 41.46 -4.42
C GLN A 432 2.57 40.54 -5.53
N HIS A 433 1.91 39.45 -5.15
CA HIS A 433 1.28 38.53 -6.08
C HIS A 433 -0.16 38.98 -6.34
N THR A 434 -0.50 39.21 -7.61
CA THR A 434 -1.88 39.38 -8.07
C THR A 434 -2.56 38.01 -8.03
N PRO A 435 -3.82 37.89 -7.56
CA PRO A 435 -4.54 36.62 -7.55
C PRO A 435 -4.52 35.96 -8.93
N THR A 436 -4.27 34.65 -8.99
CA THR A 436 -4.26 33.91 -10.24
C THR A 436 -5.71 33.68 -10.70
N GLU A 437 -6.07 34.21 -11.86
CA GLU A 437 -7.39 34.01 -12.47
C GLU A 437 -7.50 32.64 -13.17
N PRO A 438 -8.71 32.06 -13.28
CA PRO A 438 -8.91 30.81 -14.00
C PRO A 438 -8.62 31.00 -15.50
N VAL A 439 -7.99 29.98 -16.10
CA VAL A 439 -7.58 29.99 -17.51
C VAL A 439 -8.67 29.46 -18.45
N ALA A 440 -9.60 28.67 -17.91
CA ALA A 440 -10.71 28.08 -18.65
C ALA A 440 -11.80 27.59 -17.69
N ILE A 441 -12.96 27.23 -18.25
CA ILE A 441 -14.05 26.52 -17.56
C ILE A 441 -14.28 25.21 -18.31
N SER A 442 -14.51 24.12 -17.58
CA SER A 442 -14.88 22.82 -18.15
C SER A 442 -16.08 22.21 -17.42
N GLN A 443 -16.79 21.33 -18.09
CA GLN A 443 -17.82 20.50 -17.47
C GLN A 443 -17.17 19.24 -16.89
N THR A 444 -17.36 19.00 -15.60
CA THR A 444 -16.82 17.83 -14.90
C THR A 444 -17.94 17.15 -14.12
N TYR A 445 -18.01 15.82 -14.21
CA TYR A 445 -18.99 15.00 -13.52
C TYR A 445 -18.49 14.59 -12.13
N PHE A 446 -19.27 14.89 -11.10
CA PHE A 446 -19.10 14.41 -9.74
C PHE A 446 -20.29 13.56 -9.32
N GLU A 447 -20.08 12.58 -8.46
CA GLU A 447 -21.14 11.68 -7.97
C GLU A 447 -22.30 12.43 -7.33
N ASP A 448 -22.01 13.34 -6.40
CA ASP A 448 -23.02 14.01 -5.58
C ASP A 448 -23.84 15.07 -6.34
N VAL A 449 -23.26 15.69 -7.37
CA VAL A 449 -23.82 16.89 -8.01
C VAL A 449 -23.96 16.75 -9.53
N GLY A 450 -23.52 15.63 -10.11
CA GLY A 450 -23.50 15.42 -11.55
C GLY A 450 -22.53 16.37 -12.27
N PHE A 451 -22.88 16.72 -13.50
CA PHE A 451 -22.12 17.65 -14.33
C PHE A 451 -22.18 19.07 -13.78
N THR A 452 -21.01 19.65 -13.51
CA THR A 452 -20.83 20.98 -12.94
C THR A 452 -19.77 21.75 -13.73
N ASP A 453 -19.97 23.06 -13.91
CA ASP A 453 -18.92 23.96 -14.43
C ASP A 453 -17.82 24.12 -13.39
N VAL A 454 -16.58 23.80 -13.77
CA VAL A 454 -15.40 23.90 -12.91
C VAL A 454 -14.39 24.88 -13.49
N ASP A 455 -13.85 25.73 -12.62
CA ASP A 455 -12.75 26.62 -12.97
C ASP A 455 -11.44 25.82 -13.11
N ILE A 456 -10.68 26.14 -14.16
CA ILE A 456 -9.37 25.53 -14.42
C ILE A 456 -8.28 26.55 -14.11
N TYR A 457 -7.30 26.12 -13.31
CA TYR A 457 -6.11 26.89 -12.96
C TYR A 457 -4.84 26.19 -13.45
N ASN A 458 -3.79 26.95 -13.75
CA ASN A 458 -2.46 26.40 -14.04
C ASN A 458 -1.49 26.73 -12.92
N LEU A 459 -0.61 25.78 -12.58
CA LEU A 459 0.56 26.07 -11.75
C LEU A 459 1.58 26.94 -12.53
N PRO A 460 2.34 27.83 -11.86
CA PRO A 460 2.29 28.12 -10.42
C PRO A 460 1.12 29.04 -10.03
N LEU A 461 0.58 28.82 -8.82
CA LEU A 461 -0.44 29.67 -8.21
C LEU A 461 0.16 30.64 -7.19
N SER A 462 -0.59 31.67 -6.83
CA SER A 462 -0.15 32.67 -5.86
C SER A 462 -0.16 32.13 -4.42
N PRO A 463 0.88 32.36 -3.61
CA PRO A 463 0.89 31.98 -2.20
C PRO A 463 -0.32 32.54 -1.44
N GLY A 464 -0.90 31.74 -0.53
CA GLY A 464 -2.07 32.11 0.27
C GLY A 464 -3.40 32.12 -0.47
N MET A 465 -3.41 31.82 -1.77
CA MET A 465 -4.64 31.75 -2.56
C MET A 465 -5.51 30.58 -2.10
N ILE A 466 -6.78 30.87 -1.83
CA ILE A 466 -7.82 29.86 -1.63
C ILE A 466 -8.49 29.62 -2.98
N ILE A 467 -8.50 28.37 -3.44
CA ILE A 467 -9.08 27.98 -4.72
C ILE A 467 -10.57 27.66 -4.52
N SER A 468 -11.41 28.24 -5.36
CA SER A 468 -12.85 27.95 -5.42
C SER A 468 -13.09 26.46 -5.67
N ARG A 469 -14.14 25.89 -5.08
CA ARG A 469 -14.52 24.47 -5.25
C ARG A 469 -15.89 24.34 -5.92
N PRO A 470 -16.12 23.33 -6.79
CA PRO A 470 -15.12 22.44 -7.38
C PRO A 470 -14.22 23.14 -8.42
N SER A 471 -12.98 22.67 -8.58
CA SER A 471 -12.02 23.21 -9.56
C SER A 471 -11.03 22.16 -10.03
N ILE A 472 -10.32 22.45 -11.12
CA ILE A 472 -9.20 21.66 -11.61
C ILE A 472 -7.93 22.51 -11.62
N VAL A 473 -6.84 21.96 -11.10
CA VAL A 473 -5.49 22.56 -11.18
C VAL A 473 -4.61 21.70 -12.07
N ILE A 474 -3.95 22.30 -13.04
CA ILE A 474 -3.12 21.60 -14.04
C ILE A 474 -1.66 22.03 -13.88
N ASP A 475 -0.76 21.04 -13.83
CA ASP A 475 0.66 21.23 -14.11
C ASP A 475 0.92 20.91 -15.57
N SER A 476 0.93 21.93 -16.43
CA SER A 476 1.18 21.74 -17.86
C SER A 476 2.61 21.28 -18.17
N THR A 477 3.56 21.53 -17.27
CA THR A 477 4.97 21.17 -17.47
C THR A 477 5.21 19.70 -17.18
N ALA A 478 4.59 19.19 -16.11
CA ALA A 478 4.72 17.78 -15.72
C ALA A 478 3.54 16.89 -16.17
N GLY A 479 2.51 17.46 -16.80
CA GLY A 479 1.35 16.72 -17.32
C GLY A 479 0.42 16.17 -16.25
N VAL A 480 0.30 16.86 -15.10
CA VAL A 480 -0.50 16.41 -13.95
C VAL A 480 -1.83 17.18 -13.90
N THR A 481 -2.91 16.47 -13.55
CA THR A 481 -4.21 17.07 -13.28
C THR A 481 -4.64 16.78 -11.85
N ILE A 482 -5.00 17.82 -11.11
CA ILE A 482 -5.43 17.76 -9.72
C ILE A 482 -6.90 18.19 -9.67
N VAL A 483 -7.76 17.30 -9.15
CA VAL A 483 -9.21 17.55 -9.08
C VAL A 483 -9.58 17.94 -7.65
N ILE A 484 -10.08 19.16 -7.47
CA ILE A 484 -10.64 19.64 -6.21
C ILE A 484 -12.15 19.39 -6.24
N GLU A 485 -12.57 18.37 -5.49
CA GLU A 485 -13.96 17.94 -5.45
C GLU A 485 -14.86 18.93 -4.69
N PRO A 486 -16.20 18.92 -4.90
CA PRO A 486 -17.13 19.89 -4.30
C PRO A 486 -17.04 20.00 -2.77
N SER A 487 -16.70 18.90 -2.08
CA SER A 487 -16.56 18.86 -0.62
C SER A 487 -15.12 19.17 -0.13
N CYS A 488 -14.26 19.73 -0.97
CA CYS A 488 -12.85 19.95 -0.65
C CYS A 488 -12.46 21.41 -0.85
N THR A 489 -11.70 21.99 0.07
CA THR A 489 -11.17 23.36 -0.06
C THR A 489 -9.67 23.30 -0.26
N ALA A 490 -9.14 24.01 -1.25
CA ALA A 490 -7.72 24.04 -1.57
C ALA A 490 -7.10 25.39 -1.20
N THR A 491 -5.92 25.36 -0.58
CA THR A 491 -5.13 26.55 -0.24
C THR A 491 -3.69 26.38 -0.73
N VAL A 492 -3.13 27.42 -1.34
CA VAL A 492 -1.73 27.44 -1.75
C VAL A 492 -0.87 27.90 -0.57
N THR A 493 0.06 27.07 -0.14
CA THR A 493 0.98 27.36 0.98
C THR A 493 2.06 28.39 0.57
N GLU A 494 2.82 28.90 1.54
CA GLU A 494 3.97 29.78 1.27
C GLU A 494 5.05 29.11 0.42
N ASP A 495 5.18 27.78 0.52
CA ASP A 495 6.13 26.99 -0.27
C ASP A 495 5.63 26.69 -1.71
N LEU A 496 4.45 27.21 -2.08
CA LEU A 496 3.72 26.95 -3.33
C LEU A 496 3.15 25.53 -3.46
N ASP A 497 3.11 24.77 -2.37
CA ASP A 497 2.40 23.50 -2.33
C ASP A 497 0.90 23.73 -2.23
N LEU A 498 0.12 22.79 -2.74
CA LEU A 498 -1.33 22.82 -2.65
C LEU A 498 -1.80 21.94 -1.49
N GLU A 499 -2.37 22.55 -0.46
CA GLU A 499 -3.00 21.87 0.66
C GLU A 499 -4.51 21.80 0.42
N ILE A 500 -5.06 20.60 0.37
CA ILE A 500 -6.47 20.35 0.12
C ILE A 500 -7.08 19.77 1.40
N HIS A 501 -7.96 20.55 2.02
CA HIS A 501 -8.77 20.10 3.14
C HIS A 501 -10.00 19.34 2.63
N VAL A 502 -10.11 18.07 2.99
CA VAL A 502 -11.20 17.18 2.61
C VAL A 502 -12.22 17.18 3.74
N GLU A 503 -13.44 17.66 3.47
CA GLU A 503 -14.51 17.59 4.46
C GLU A 503 -14.90 16.14 4.68
N ASN A 504 -14.51 15.59 5.83
CA ASN A 504 -15.01 14.33 6.32
C ASN A 504 -16.49 14.51 6.66
N ARG A 505 -17.38 14.17 5.72
CA ARG A 505 -18.77 13.88 6.03
C ARG A 505 -18.78 12.66 6.94
N ALA A 506 -18.67 12.87 8.25
CA ALA A 506 -18.93 11.86 9.25
C ALA A 506 -20.35 11.34 8.98
N ASN A 507 -20.45 10.17 8.35
CA ASN A 507 -21.71 9.52 8.01
C ASN A 507 -22.77 10.51 7.50
N ALA A 508 -22.51 11.18 6.36
CA ALA A 508 -23.65 11.70 5.60
C ALA A 508 -24.54 10.49 5.35
N SER A 509 -25.71 10.55 5.99
CA SER A 509 -26.72 9.51 6.14
C SER A 509 -26.52 8.39 5.14
N ALA A 510 -26.30 7.17 5.63
CA ALA A 510 -26.72 6.00 4.87
C ALA A 510 -28.14 6.32 4.41
N ASP A 511 -28.29 6.76 3.17
CA ASP A 511 -29.59 6.87 2.56
C ASP A 511 -30.19 5.50 2.79
N LYS A 512 -31.40 5.50 3.36
CA LYS A 512 -32.22 4.29 3.46
C LYS A 512 -32.56 3.87 2.02
N GLU A 513 -31.57 3.37 1.30
CA GLU A 513 -31.81 2.55 0.14
C GLU A 513 -32.57 1.34 0.65
N SER A 514 -33.69 1.06 -0.02
CA SER A 514 -34.53 -0.09 0.29
C SER A 514 -33.67 -1.35 0.31
N GLU A 515 -33.89 -2.22 1.29
CA GLU A 515 -33.25 -3.55 1.41
C GLU A 515 -33.38 -4.44 0.15
N ASP A 516 -34.22 -4.03 -0.82
CA ASP A 516 -34.53 -4.75 -2.06
C ASP A 516 -33.56 -4.47 -3.24
N PHE A 517 -32.54 -3.63 -3.08
CA PHE A 517 -31.58 -3.29 -4.15
C PHE A 517 -30.14 -3.66 -3.79
N VAL A 518 -29.42 -4.30 -4.73
CA VAL A 518 -27.98 -4.56 -4.62
C VAL A 518 -27.27 -3.74 -5.68
N ASP A 519 -26.64 -2.64 -5.27
CA ASP A 519 -25.81 -1.81 -6.15
C ASP A 519 -24.55 -2.58 -6.57
N PRO A 520 -24.35 -2.85 -7.88
CA PRO A 520 -23.16 -3.55 -8.37
C PRO A 520 -21.83 -2.90 -7.98
N VAL A 521 -21.79 -1.57 -7.90
CA VAL A 521 -20.59 -0.84 -7.49
C VAL A 521 -20.36 -1.05 -6.00
N LYS A 522 -21.39 -0.91 -5.15
CA LYS A 522 -21.25 -1.20 -3.72
C LYS A 522 -20.90 -2.66 -3.46
N LEU A 523 -21.44 -3.59 -4.26
CA LEU A 523 -21.09 -5.01 -4.19
C LEU A 523 -19.59 -5.21 -4.47
N SER A 524 -19.05 -4.60 -5.53
CA SER A 524 -17.60 -4.61 -5.79
C SER A 524 -16.81 -4.01 -4.63
N LEU A 525 -17.20 -2.82 -4.12
CA LEU A 525 -16.52 -2.15 -3.01
C LEU A 525 -16.48 -3.02 -1.74
N LEU A 526 -17.63 -3.58 -1.34
CA LEU A 526 -17.74 -4.46 -0.17
C LEU A 526 -16.96 -5.77 -0.37
N GLY A 527 -17.00 -6.36 -1.58
CA GLY A 527 -16.21 -7.53 -1.92
C GLY A 527 -14.70 -7.31 -1.72
N HIS A 528 -14.17 -6.18 -2.19
CA HIS A 528 -12.77 -5.81 -1.99
C HIS A 528 -12.43 -5.59 -0.50
N ARG A 529 -13.33 -4.98 0.29
CA ARG A 529 -13.13 -4.76 1.73
C ARG A 529 -13.11 -6.06 2.52
N PHE A 530 -14.09 -6.94 2.33
CA PHE A 530 -14.16 -8.21 3.05
C PHE A 530 -12.99 -9.15 2.71
N MET A 531 -12.57 -9.16 1.44
CA MET A 531 -11.36 -9.89 1.03
C MET A 531 -10.11 -9.37 1.75
N GLY A 532 -9.97 -8.04 1.84
CA GLY A 532 -8.86 -7.41 2.57
C GLY A 532 -8.80 -7.81 4.04
N ILE A 533 -9.95 -7.95 4.72
CA ILE A 533 -10.00 -8.42 6.11
C ILE A 533 -9.51 -9.86 6.22
N ALA A 534 -9.98 -10.76 5.35
CA ALA A 534 -9.55 -12.17 5.38
C ALA A 534 -8.04 -12.32 5.16
N GLU A 535 -7.48 -11.56 4.21
CA GLU A 535 -6.03 -11.54 3.93
C GLU A 535 -5.22 -10.97 5.12
N GLN A 536 -5.74 -9.94 5.79
CA GLN A 536 -5.12 -9.37 6.99
C GLN A 536 -5.12 -10.37 8.15
N MET A 537 -6.24 -11.04 8.41
CA MET A 537 -6.32 -12.11 9.42
C MET A 537 -5.26 -13.19 9.16
N GLY A 538 -5.13 -13.64 7.91
CA GLY A 538 -4.16 -14.65 7.53
C GLY A 538 -2.71 -14.22 7.75
N ARG A 539 -2.36 -12.99 7.37
CA ARG A 539 -1.02 -12.42 7.60
C ARG A 539 -0.68 -12.30 9.08
N THR A 540 -1.62 -11.85 9.91
CA THR A 540 -1.42 -11.76 11.36
C THR A 540 -1.21 -13.14 11.97
N LEU A 541 -2.01 -14.13 11.57
CA LEU A 541 -1.86 -15.52 12.03
C LEU A 541 -0.49 -16.08 11.64
N GLN A 542 -0.05 -15.88 10.40
CA GLN A 542 1.25 -16.33 9.92
C GLN A 542 2.41 -15.68 10.69
N ARG A 543 2.40 -14.34 10.87
CA ARG A 543 3.48 -13.59 11.52
C ARG A 543 3.64 -13.93 13.01
N THR A 544 2.55 -14.27 13.67
CA THR A 544 2.53 -14.56 15.11
C THR A 544 2.67 -16.05 15.42
N ALA A 545 2.57 -16.92 14.41
CA ALA A 545 2.65 -18.36 14.58
C ALA A 545 4.05 -18.86 14.96
N ILE A 546 4.06 -19.82 15.88
CA ILE A 546 5.24 -20.63 16.23
C ILE A 546 5.23 -21.94 15.43
N SER A 547 4.04 -22.45 15.09
CA SER A 547 3.85 -23.68 14.32
C SER A 547 4.48 -23.54 12.92
N THR A 548 5.35 -24.48 12.58
CA THR A 548 5.96 -24.58 11.25
C THR A 548 4.92 -24.83 10.16
N ASN A 549 3.81 -25.50 10.47
CA ASN A 549 2.72 -25.73 9.53
C ASN A 549 2.04 -24.41 9.13
N ILE A 550 1.80 -23.53 10.09
CA ILE A 550 1.18 -22.24 9.82
C ILE A 550 2.18 -21.29 9.16
N LYS A 551 3.38 -21.14 9.73
CA LYS A 551 4.31 -20.07 9.32
C LYS A 551 5.07 -20.35 8.01
N GLU A 552 5.46 -21.61 7.76
CA GLU A 552 6.26 -22.01 6.58
C GLU A 552 5.43 -22.77 5.54
N ARG A 553 4.59 -23.72 5.96
CA ARG A 553 3.77 -24.50 5.02
C ARG A 553 2.50 -23.78 4.57
N LEU A 554 2.14 -22.70 5.26
CA LEU A 554 0.92 -21.92 5.03
C LEU A 554 -0.35 -22.79 5.11
N ASP A 555 -0.33 -23.78 6.00
CA ASP A 555 -1.43 -24.72 6.21
C ASP A 555 -2.45 -24.14 7.20
N PHE A 556 -3.10 -23.08 6.75
CA PHE A 556 -4.16 -22.38 7.48
C PHE A 556 -5.11 -21.68 6.52
N SER A 557 -6.31 -21.32 6.96
CA SER A 557 -7.26 -20.50 6.18
C SER A 557 -8.00 -19.51 7.07
N CYS A 558 -8.28 -18.32 6.54
CA CYS A 558 -9.06 -17.28 7.21
C CYS A 558 -10.24 -16.87 6.32
N ALA A 559 -11.42 -16.72 6.91
CA ALA A 559 -12.64 -16.42 6.19
C ALA A 559 -13.67 -15.64 7.03
N LEU A 560 -14.53 -14.91 6.32
CA LEU A 560 -15.67 -14.17 6.85
C LEU A 560 -16.96 -14.87 6.43
N PHE A 561 -17.93 -14.90 7.33
CA PHE A 561 -19.22 -15.55 7.16
C PHE A 561 -20.37 -14.63 7.56
N ASP A 562 -21.49 -14.73 6.86
CA ASP A 562 -22.72 -14.01 7.19
C ASP A 562 -23.39 -14.58 8.46
N GLN A 563 -24.48 -13.94 8.90
CA GLN A 563 -25.29 -14.35 10.05
C GLN A 563 -25.81 -15.80 9.99
N THR A 564 -25.88 -16.41 8.80
CA THR A 564 -26.30 -17.80 8.59
C THR A 564 -25.13 -18.78 8.54
N GLY A 565 -23.90 -18.28 8.61
CA GLY A 565 -22.67 -19.04 8.36
C GLY A 565 -22.40 -19.27 6.87
N GLY A 566 -23.00 -18.49 5.98
CA GLY A 566 -22.66 -18.46 4.56
C GLY A 566 -21.29 -17.83 4.33
N LEU A 567 -20.42 -18.44 3.51
CA LEU A 567 -19.11 -17.88 3.20
C LEU A 567 -19.26 -16.57 2.40
N VAL A 568 -18.69 -15.48 2.89
CA VAL A 568 -18.73 -14.14 2.26
C VAL A 568 -17.42 -13.81 1.57
N ALA A 569 -16.30 -14.02 2.25
CA ALA A 569 -14.97 -13.77 1.72
C ALA A 569 -13.94 -14.70 2.38
N ASN A 570 -12.87 -15.03 1.65
CA ASN A 570 -11.81 -15.87 2.15
C ASN A 570 -10.47 -15.47 1.54
N ALA A 571 -9.41 -15.57 2.32
CA ALA A 571 -8.07 -15.43 1.78
C ALA A 571 -7.70 -16.66 0.90
N PRO A 572 -6.82 -16.50 -0.10
CA PRO A 572 -6.46 -17.53 -1.06
C PRO A 572 -5.49 -18.56 -0.44
N HIS A 573 -5.99 -19.36 0.51
CA HIS A 573 -5.22 -20.40 1.17
C HIS A 573 -5.69 -21.81 0.74
N VAL A 574 -5.65 -22.79 1.64
CA VAL A 574 -5.91 -24.20 1.33
C VAL A 574 -7.40 -24.41 0.96
N PRO A 575 -7.73 -24.86 -0.27
CA PRO A 575 -9.12 -24.96 -0.73
C PRO A 575 -10.00 -25.90 0.10
N VAL A 576 -9.42 -26.98 0.67
CA VAL A 576 -10.17 -27.96 1.47
C VAL A 576 -10.77 -27.35 2.74
N HIS A 577 -10.14 -26.31 3.29
CA HIS A 577 -10.63 -25.61 4.47
C HIS A 577 -11.92 -24.85 4.17
N LEU A 578 -12.09 -24.30 2.96
CA LEU A 578 -13.17 -23.34 2.69
C LEU A 578 -14.57 -23.95 2.81
N GLY A 579 -14.77 -25.13 2.22
CA GLY A 579 -16.07 -25.81 2.32
C GLY A 579 -16.37 -26.29 3.74
N SER A 580 -15.36 -26.86 4.41
CA SER A 580 -15.52 -27.48 5.73
C SER A 580 -15.61 -26.45 6.88
N MET A 581 -14.94 -25.30 6.77
CA MET A 581 -15.08 -24.18 7.70
C MET A 581 -16.50 -23.60 7.67
N GLN A 582 -17.12 -23.50 6.49
CA GLN A 582 -18.50 -23.04 6.37
C GLN A 582 -19.46 -23.94 7.16
N ASP A 583 -19.29 -25.25 7.06
CA ASP A 583 -20.08 -26.21 7.83
C ASP A 583 -19.79 -26.14 9.33
N ALA A 584 -18.55 -25.87 9.73
CA ALA A 584 -18.17 -25.67 11.12
C ALA A 584 -18.88 -24.48 11.75
N VAL A 585 -18.84 -23.32 11.08
CA VAL A 585 -19.53 -22.10 11.53
C VAL A 585 -21.04 -22.35 11.63
N ARG A 586 -21.65 -22.90 10.57
CA ARG A 586 -23.07 -23.24 10.54
C ARG A 586 -23.49 -24.20 11.65
N TYR A 587 -22.65 -25.21 11.95
CA TYR A 587 -22.91 -26.15 13.03
C TYR A 587 -22.96 -25.43 14.37
N GLN A 588 -21.99 -24.56 14.67
CA GLN A 588 -21.96 -23.83 15.94
C GLN A 588 -23.10 -22.83 16.06
N ILE A 589 -23.48 -22.14 14.97
CA ILE A 589 -24.65 -21.26 14.94
C ILE A 589 -25.92 -22.04 15.34
N ARG A 590 -26.13 -23.23 14.77
CA ARG A 590 -27.29 -24.08 15.11
C ARG A 590 -27.24 -24.63 16.53
N LYS A 591 -26.05 -24.98 17.02
CA LYS A 591 -25.85 -25.57 18.34
C LYS A 591 -26.01 -24.56 19.47
N LEU A 592 -25.42 -23.38 19.32
CA LEU A 592 -25.41 -22.32 20.33
C LEU A 592 -26.65 -21.43 20.26
N LYS A 593 -27.26 -21.24 19.07
CA LYS A 593 -28.44 -20.38 18.86
C LYS A 593 -28.22 -18.99 19.44
N ASP A 594 -28.96 -18.60 20.48
CA ASP A 594 -28.88 -17.29 21.14
C ASP A 594 -27.83 -17.25 22.27
N SER A 595 -27.05 -18.32 22.45
CA SER A 595 -26.10 -18.45 23.57
C SER A 595 -24.71 -17.90 23.25
N TRP A 596 -24.52 -17.22 22.12
CA TRP A 596 -23.27 -16.53 21.85
C TRP A 596 -23.13 -15.34 22.80
N LEU A 597 -21.96 -15.16 23.39
CA LEU A 597 -21.61 -13.93 24.12
C LEU A 597 -20.57 -13.11 23.37
N GLU A 598 -20.61 -11.80 23.56
CA GLU A 598 -19.63 -10.88 22.96
C GLU A 598 -18.26 -11.11 23.57
N GLY A 599 -17.25 -11.29 22.71
CA GLY A 599 -15.89 -11.62 23.11
C GLY A 599 -15.61 -13.12 23.33
N GLU A 600 -16.62 -13.99 23.27
CA GLU A 600 -16.39 -15.44 23.29
C GLU A 600 -15.83 -15.95 21.96
N VAL A 601 -14.94 -16.93 22.06
CA VAL A 601 -14.32 -17.57 20.90
C VAL A 601 -14.56 -19.07 21.01
N ILE A 602 -15.03 -19.69 19.93
CA ILE A 602 -15.32 -21.13 19.88
C ILE A 602 -14.21 -21.85 19.15
N MET A 603 -13.68 -22.90 19.78
CA MET A 603 -12.70 -23.79 19.17
C MET A 603 -13.34 -25.14 18.84
N THR A 604 -13.15 -25.63 17.63
CA THR A 604 -13.66 -26.93 17.17
C THR A 604 -12.76 -27.57 16.11
N ASN A 605 -12.54 -28.86 16.23
CA ASN A 605 -11.91 -29.72 15.22
C ASN A 605 -12.72 -31.01 14.98
N HIS A 606 -13.87 -31.16 15.64
CA HIS A 606 -14.66 -32.38 15.59
C HIS A 606 -15.26 -32.58 14.18
N PRO A 607 -15.18 -33.80 13.58
CA PRO A 607 -15.69 -34.06 12.23
C PRO A 607 -17.18 -33.73 12.02
N ILE A 608 -18.03 -33.94 13.04
CA ILE A 608 -19.46 -33.60 12.97
C ILE A 608 -19.71 -32.08 12.86
N ALA A 609 -18.74 -31.28 13.29
CA ALA A 609 -18.76 -29.83 13.29
C ALA A 609 -17.81 -29.27 12.22
N GLY A 610 -17.72 -29.92 11.06
CA GLY A 610 -16.96 -29.42 9.90
C GLY A 610 -15.44 -29.57 10.00
N GLY A 611 -14.92 -30.40 10.91
CA GLY A 611 -13.50 -30.77 10.92
C GLY A 611 -13.16 -31.72 9.76
N SER A 612 -12.16 -31.37 8.94
CA SER A 612 -11.66 -32.22 7.85
C SER A 612 -10.88 -33.43 8.37
N HIS A 613 -10.06 -33.17 9.39
CA HIS A 613 -9.39 -34.15 10.24
C HIS A 613 -9.04 -33.43 11.55
N LEU A 614 -8.68 -34.18 12.59
CA LEU A 614 -8.55 -33.61 13.94
C LEU A 614 -7.43 -32.55 14.10
N PRO A 615 -6.28 -32.63 13.41
CA PRO A 615 -5.29 -31.54 13.35
C PRO A 615 -5.81 -30.18 12.91
N ASP A 616 -6.90 -30.14 12.13
CA ASP A 616 -7.48 -28.89 11.62
C ASP A 616 -8.36 -28.24 12.69
N VAL A 617 -7.75 -27.37 13.49
CA VAL A 617 -8.45 -26.63 14.54
C VAL A 617 -9.06 -25.36 13.97
N THR A 618 -10.39 -25.22 14.10
CA THR A 618 -11.13 -24.02 13.69
C THR A 618 -11.47 -23.17 14.91
N ILE A 619 -11.04 -21.92 14.86
CA ILE A 619 -11.36 -20.86 15.81
C ILE A 619 -12.41 -19.97 15.17
N ILE A 620 -13.56 -19.80 15.83
CA ILE A 620 -14.71 -19.05 15.34
C ILE A 620 -15.00 -17.92 16.32
N THR A 621 -14.98 -16.68 15.82
CA THR A 621 -15.26 -15.48 16.60
C THR A 621 -16.50 -14.78 16.04
N PRO A 622 -17.58 -14.64 16.82
CA PRO A 622 -18.73 -13.82 16.47
C PRO A 622 -18.37 -12.33 16.53
N VAL A 623 -18.89 -11.55 15.60
CA VAL A 623 -18.77 -10.09 15.63
C VAL A 623 -20.14 -9.46 15.82
N TYR A 624 -20.20 -8.57 16.79
CA TYR A 624 -21.45 -8.02 17.30
C TYR A 624 -21.74 -6.64 16.72
N GLU A 625 -23.01 -6.41 16.40
CA GLU A 625 -23.57 -5.09 16.18
C GLU A 625 -24.90 -4.99 16.92
N SER A 626 -25.11 -3.89 17.66
CA SER A 626 -26.34 -3.67 18.44
C SER A 626 -26.72 -4.86 19.35
N GLY A 627 -25.73 -5.55 19.92
CA GLY A 627 -25.93 -6.67 20.86
C GLY A 627 -26.31 -8.00 20.23
N LYS A 628 -26.16 -8.18 18.90
CA LYS A 628 -26.38 -9.47 18.22
C LYS A 628 -25.19 -9.84 17.34
N PRO A 629 -24.89 -11.15 17.15
CA PRO A 629 -23.93 -11.59 16.14
C PRO A 629 -24.45 -11.26 14.74
N THR A 630 -23.76 -10.38 14.02
CA THR A 630 -24.12 -9.98 12.66
C THR A 630 -23.30 -10.72 11.61
N PHE A 631 -22.05 -11.05 11.94
CA PHE A 631 -21.15 -11.85 11.11
C PHE A 631 -20.22 -12.68 11.98
N PHE A 632 -19.57 -13.67 11.36
CA PHE A 632 -18.59 -14.53 12.01
C PHE A 632 -17.28 -14.46 11.23
N VAL A 633 -16.18 -14.44 11.96
CA VAL A 633 -14.85 -14.66 11.38
C VAL A 633 -14.33 -16.00 11.86
N ALA A 634 -13.65 -16.74 11.00
CA ALA A 634 -13.03 -17.98 11.39
C ALA A 634 -11.62 -18.12 10.83
N SER A 635 -10.76 -18.70 11.66
CA SER A 635 -9.39 -19.08 11.33
C SER A 635 -9.24 -20.56 11.57
N ARG A 636 -8.76 -21.30 10.59
CA ARG A 636 -8.39 -22.71 10.72
C ARG A 636 -6.90 -22.86 10.53
N GLY A 637 -6.25 -23.61 11.41
CA GLY A 637 -4.82 -23.93 11.29
C GLY A 637 -4.56 -25.40 11.58
N HIS A 638 -3.55 -25.95 10.91
CA HIS A 638 -3.11 -27.32 11.12
C HIS A 638 -2.14 -27.42 12.30
N GLU A 639 -2.57 -28.05 13.37
CA GLU A 639 -1.73 -28.36 14.52
C GLU A 639 -1.01 -29.70 14.35
N ALA A 640 0.32 -29.69 14.52
CA ALA A 640 1.14 -30.88 14.25
C ALA A 640 0.90 -32.02 15.25
N ASP A 641 0.41 -31.71 16.43
CA ASP A 641 0.15 -32.67 17.49
C ASP A 641 -1.07 -32.23 18.30
N ILE A 642 -2.09 -33.08 18.35
CA ILE A 642 -3.31 -32.91 19.15
C ILE A 642 -3.47 -34.03 20.18
N GLY A 643 -2.43 -34.84 20.42
CA GLY A 643 -2.42 -35.89 21.44
C GLY A 643 -2.82 -37.29 20.95
N GLY A 644 -2.75 -37.57 19.65
CA GLY A 644 -3.05 -38.89 19.09
C GLY A 644 -1.96 -39.96 19.38
N LEU A 645 -2.23 -41.21 19.01
CA LEU A 645 -1.31 -42.35 19.22
C LEU A 645 0.05 -42.18 18.52
N THR A 646 0.06 -41.46 17.39
CA THR A 646 1.28 -41.16 16.63
C THR A 646 1.36 -39.66 16.33
N PRO A 647 2.57 -39.05 16.32
CA PRO A 647 2.74 -37.66 15.93
C PRO A 647 2.09 -37.35 14.56
N GLY A 648 1.46 -36.18 14.44
CA GLY A 648 0.71 -35.79 13.24
C GLY A 648 -0.76 -36.22 13.23
N SER A 649 -1.19 -37.04 14.19
CA SER A 649 -2.61 -37.34 14.42
C SER A 649 -3.37 -37.87 13.20
N MET A 650 -2.68 -38.68 12.39
CA MET A 650 -3.26 -39.48 11.30
C MET A 650 -2.72 -40.92 11.32
N PRO A 651 -2.90 -41.70 12.42
CA PRO A 651 -2.45 -43.09 12.43
C PRO A 651 -3.25 -43.91 11.41
N PRO A 652 -2.61 -44.70 10.54
CA PRO A 652 -3.32 -45.49 9.52
C PRO A 652 -4.15 -46.64 10.10
N PHE A 653 -4.04 -46.88 11.41
CA PHE A 653 -4.70 -47.96 12.13
C PHE A 653 -5.72 -47.47 13.17
N SER A 654 -6.02 -46.18 13.19
CA SER A 654 -7.06 -45.64 14.07
C SER A 654 -8.41 -46.25 13.76
N VAL A 655 -9.11 -46.68 14.80
CA VAL A 655 -10.50 -47.16 14.76
C VAL A 655 -11.45 -46.23 15.51
N ASN A 656 -10.93 -45.39 16.42
CA ASN A 656 -11.69 -44.43 17.22
C ASN A 656 -11.07 -43.01 17.14
N LEU A 657 -11.86 -41.96 17.37
CA LEU A 657 -11.39 -40.56 17.32
C LEU A 657 -10.30 -40.26 18.37
N ASP A 658 -10.43 -40.78 19.59
CA ASP A 658 -9.44 -40.60 20.66
C ASP A 658 -8.04 -41.13 20.29
N GLU A 659 -7.95 -42.02 19.29
CA GLU A 659 -6.66 -42.54 18.80
C GLU A 659 -5.99 -41.59 17.81
N GLU A 660 -6.78 -40.75 17.14
CA GLU A 660 -6.31 -39.66 16.30
C GLU A 660 -5.99 -38.39 17.12
N GLY A 661 -6.63 -38.21 18.28
CA GLY A 661 -6.33 -37.13 19.24
C GLY A 661 -7.60 -36.50 19.81
#